data_AF-A0A7C8RIR0-F1
#
_entry.id   AF-A0A7C8RIR0-F1
#
_cell.length_a   1.000
_cell.length_b   1.000
_cell.length_c   1.000
_cell.angle_alpha   90.00
_cell.angle_beta   90.00
_cell.angle_gamma   90.00
#
_symmetry.space_group_name_H-M   'P 1'
#
loop_
_entity.id
_entity.type
_entity.pdbx_description
1 polymer ?
#
loop_
_entity_poly.entity_id
_entity_poly.type
_entity_poly.pdbx_seq_one_letter_code
_entity_poly.pdbx_strand_id
1 'polypeptide(L)'
;MQPGTLDLLQFGIDPDTTSTIVDTSSIDTHGFGEGYILRKHNSYDETDRGTEECRNDWKTYVGPVRVWGNRSDTVGNLMSLGMPMAIPESTDSRVTQSIAGAKQLQSKILLELLETDLDCGKQLVEQWQEMVSTTITHSKNFNNLDEYLEFRILDTGCGFSGGVILFGMGIRLTDEEHKIAREVVIAVWRALALLNDYFSFNKEYREFLESDDTTLVNAVWLYTQWENLDIETAKEVVRKKALEFEQKFLKDRQEFLKTHAHRNTRLAKYIEGWYYAMSANLWWNLDCPRYHSAPPNPEPTDPSVKEIEEKLGNTSIGQNVADQDLATSSTSDKAASHQKNELETPAAAASPSLSKATNETAEASNGVLDTKLLLEPYEYLISMPSKGVREAFVDALNLWFSIPEPHLTKIKDIGKKLHTASILFVYPPIPINKVLTATYRLDDIEDNSPLRRGQKAAHVVYGEGQAINSANYLIIWAMDETRRLGNSIFSEIFFEESRNALIGQSYEMHWRDTRKCPTEDEYIEMVEKKTGGLFRFLTRVMTAFTENSVCANLNLDNLAYMVGQYFQIRDDFMNLTNTDYTDLKGFCEDLDEGKFSYLVVHSWNVQSTESSRLRTLFEERYKTGLMAREAKEEVLGILQRNGSFDYTEKKMEQLAQGIDDEVCRLEEITGEKNWSLRLLIHKLTAKS
;
A
#
# COMPACT_ATOMS: atom_id res chain seq x y z
N MET A 1 -9.10 -14.47 46.05
CA MET A 1 -8.79 -13.92 44.72
C MET A 1 -7.29 -14.06 44.52
N GLN A 2 -6.86 -14.64 43.39
CA GLN A 2 -5.45 -14.57 42.99
C GLN A 2 -5.10 -13.12 42.62
N PRO A 3 -3.86 -12.65 42.88
CA PRO A 3 -3.43 -11.34 42.42
C PRO A 3 -3.58 -11.27 40.89
N GLY A 4 -4.33 -10.27 40.39
CA GLY A 4 -4.63 -10.10 38.96
C GLY A 4 -6.11 -10.21 38.58
N THR A 5 -6.95 -10.87 39.41
CA THR A 5 -8.41 -10.96 39.15
C THR A 5 -9.15 -9.66 39.49
N LEU A 6 -9.32 -8.78 38.49
CA LEU A 6 -10.43 -7.82 38.50
C LEU A 6 -11.71 -8.53 38.04
N ASP A 7 -12.84 -8.20 38.67
CA ASP A 7 -14.16 -8.55 38.14
C ASP A 7 -14.43 -7.70 36.90
N LEU A 8 -14.27 -8.27 35.71
CA LEU A 8 -14.47 -7.56 34.44
C LEU A 8 -15.95 -7.33 34.11
N LEU A 9 -16.86 -8.11 34.71
CA LEU A 9 -18.30 -7.98 34.52
C LEU A 9 -18.82 -6.63 35.03
N GLN A 10 -18.20 -6.07 36.07
CA GLN A 10 -18.53 -4.73 36.59
C GLN A 10 -18.29 -3.59 35.57
N PHE A 11 -17.52 -3.86 34.50
CA PHE A 11 -17.26 -2.93 33.39
C PHE A 11 -17.98 -3.32 32.09
N GLY A 12 -18.84 -4.36 32.11
CA GLY A 12 -19.53 -4.86 30.92
C GLY A 12 -18.61 -5.66 29.97
N ILE A 13 -17.55 -6.26 30.50
CA ILE A 13 -16.63 -7.12 29.73
C ILE A 13 -16.76 -8.55 30.28
N ASP A 14 -17.28 -9.47 29.47
CA ASP A 14 -17.42 -10.89 29.80
C ASP A 14 -16.59 -11.76 28.84
N PRO A 15 -15.36 -12.15 29.24
CA PRO A 15 -14.49 -12.98 28.40
C PRO A 15 -14.91 -14.46 28.35
N ASP A 16 -15.84 -14.91 29.20
CA ASP A 16 -16.35 -16.29 29.22
C ASP A 16 -17.26 -16.57 28.01
N THR A 17 -17.77 -15.51 27.35
CA THR A 17 -18.58 -15.61 26.13
C THR A 17 -17.82 -16.19 24.93
N THR A 18 -16.53 -15.88 24.79
CA THR A 18 -15.69 -16.22 23.62
C THR A 18 -14.55 -17.17 23.95
N SER A 19 -14.19 -17.33 25.23
CA SER A 19 -13.00 -18.11 25.63
C SER A 19 -13.15 -18.83 26.96
N THR A 20 -12.27 -19.81 27.20
CA THR A 20 -12.17 -20.55 28.46
C THR A 20 -10.80 -20.35 29.12
N ILE A 21 -10.74 -20.44 30.45
CA ILE A 21 -9.49 -20.34 31.21
C ILE A 21 -8.69 -21.64 31.07
N VAL A 22 -7.38 -21.52 30.85
CA VAL A 22 -6.45 -22.65 30.77
C VAL A 22 -5.80 -22.88 32.13
N ASP A 23 -5.69 -24.13 32.58
CA ASP A 23 -4.96 -24.49 33.79
C ASP A 23 -3.45 -24.50 33.51
N THR A 24 -2.72 -23.59 34.17
CA THR A 24 -1.26 -23.44 34.05
C THR A 24 -0.50 -23.99 35.26
N SER A 25 -1.18 -24.64 36.22
CA SER A 25 -0.61 -25.03 37.52
C SER A 25 0.52 -26.08 37.47
N SER A 26 0.72 -26.72 36.32
CA SER A 26 1.73 -27.77 36.08
C SER A 26 3.00 -27.29 35.38
N ILE A 27 3.13 -26.00 35.07
CA ILE A 27 4.15 -25.46 34.15
C ILE A 27 5.11 -24.52 34.88
N ASP A 28 6.42 -24.71 34.68
CA ASP A 28 7.43 -23.74 35.09
C ASP A 28 7.47 -22.59 34.05
N THR A 29 6.98 -21.42 34.43
CA THR A 29 7.03 -20.21 33.57
C THR A 29 8.37 -19.49 33.63
N HIS A 30 9.35 -20.05 34.35
CA HIS A 30 10.60 -19.42 34.73
C HIS A 30 10.39 -18.04 35.38
N GLY A 31 9.30 -17.82 36.12
CA GLY A 31 8.98 -16.57 36.80
C GLY A 31 8.45 -15.44 35.90
N PHE A 32 8.19 -15.69 34.61
CA PHE A 32 7.40 -14.79 33.77
C PHE A 32 5.89 -15.05 33.95
N GLY A 33 5.03 -14.07 33.66
CA GLY A 33 3.58 -14.25 33.64
C GLY A 33 2.91 -14.26 35.02
N GLU A 34 3.62 -13.88 36.09
CA GLU A 34 3.05 -13.81 37.43
C GLU A 34 1.93 -12.74 37.51
N GLY A 35 0.68 -13.19 37.68
CA GLY A 35 -0.51 -12.33 37.70
C GLY A 35 -1.30 -12.27 36.39
N TYR A 36 -0.90 -13.05 35.38
CA TYR A 36 -1.68 -13.27 34.16
C TYR A 36 -2.64 -14.47 34.27
N ILE A 37 -3.82 -14.33 33.69
CA ILE A 37 -4.77 -15.42 33.47
C ILE A 37 -4.73 -15.78 31.99
N LEU A 38 -4.24 -16.98 31.69
CA LEU A 38 -4.24 -17.52 30.34
C LEU A 38 -5.66 -17.96 29.95
N ARG A 39 -6.09 -17.57 28.75
CA ARG A 39 -7.38 -17.97 28.16
C ARG A 39 -7.16 -18.50 26.75
N LYS A 40 -8.02 -19.41 26.31
CA LYS A 40 -8.03 -19.99 24.95
C LYS A 40 -9.39 -19.75 24.32
N HIS A 41 -9.40 -19.27 23.08
CA HIS A 41 -10.63 -19.02 22.30
C HIS A 41 -11.43 -20.32 22.11
N ASN A 42 -12.75 -20.23 22.19
CA ASN A 42 -13.63 -21.40 22.08
C ASN A 42 -13.61 -21.99 20.67
N SER A 43 -13.51 -21.15 19.62
CA SER A 43 -13.34 -21.57 18.21
C SER A 43 -11.86 -21.70 17.79
N TYR A 44 -10.97 -22.23 18.63
CA TYR A 44 -9.54 -22.31 18.30
C TYR A 44 -9.24 -23.15 17.04
N ASP A 45 -10.11 -24.11 16.70
CA ASP A 45 -10.01 -24.93 15.48
C ASP A 45 -10.08 -24.08 14.21
N GLU A 46 -10.79 -22.95 14.22
CA GLU A 46 -10.86 -22.01 13.09
C GLU A 46 -9.55 -21.24 12.91
N THR A 47 -8.86 -20.90 14.01
CA THR A 47 -7.53 -20.30 13.96
C THR A 47 -6.51 -21.28 13.35
N ASP A 48 -6.59 -22.56 13.74
CA ASP A 48 -5.74 -23.61 13.16
C ASP A 48 -6.05 -23.82 11.66
N ARG A 49 -7.32 -23.79 11.26
CA ARG A 49 -7.76 -23.85 9.86
C ARG A 49 -7.19 -22.68 9.04
N GLY A 50 -7.40 -21.44 9.48
CA GLY A 50 -6.86 -20.24 8.81
C GLY A 50 -5.33 -20.23 8.73
N THR A 51 -4.65 -20.88 9.68
CA THR A 51 -3.19 -21.04 9.66
C THR A 51 -2.73 -22.03 8.59
N GLU A 52 -3.40 -23.18 8.45
CA GLU A 52 -3.05 -24.13 7.38
C GLU A 52 -3.51 -23.62 6.01
N GLU A 53 -4.57 -22.82 5.92
CA GLU A 53 -4.95 -22.04 4.73
C GLU A 53 -3.86 -21.05 4.34
N CYS A 54 -3.40 -20.20 5.26
CA CYS A 54 -2.27 -19.28 5.01
C CYS A 54 -0.98 -20.04 4.61
N ARG A 55 -0.71 -21.20 5.22
CA ARG A 55 0.41 -22.07 4.86
C ARG A 55 0.23 -22.67 3.46
N ASN A 56 -0.98 -23.06 3.09
CA ASN A 56 -1.31 -23.59 1.77
C ASN A 56 -1.22 -22.49 0.71
N ASP A 57 -1.75 -21.30 0.99
CA ASP A 57 -1.60 -20.10 0.16
C ASP A 57 -0.11 -19.69 0.04
N TRP A 58 0.73 -19.87 1.06
CA TRP A 58 2.18 -19.61 0.92
C TRP A 58 2.88 -20.66 0.05
N LYS A 59 2.65 -21.96 0.28
CA LYS A 59 3.15 -23.06 -0.60
C LYS A 59 2.75 -22.84 -2.06
N THR A 60 1.53 -22.33 -2.23
CA THR A 60 0.85 -21.98 -3.47
C THR A 60 1.51 -20.79 -4.16
N TYR A 61 1.44 -19.61 -3.55
CA TYR A 61 1.75 -18.32 -4.16
C TYR A 61 3.23 -17.99 -4.08
N VAL A 62 3.92 -18.34 -3.00
CA VAL A 62 5.33 -17.96 -2.82
C VAL A 62 6.28 -19.11 -3.15
N GLY A 63 6.03 -20.30 -2.59
CA GLY A 63 6.83 -21.50 -2.82
C GLY A 63 6.97 -22.40 -1.58
N PRO A 64 7.67 -23.54 -1.71
CA PRO A 64 7.76 -24.55 -0.66
C PRO A 64 8.54 -24.05 0.57
N VAL A 65 7.93 -24.18 1.75
CA VAL A 65 8.55 -23.83 3.03
C VAL A 65 9.14 -25.07 3.71
N ARG A 66 10.43 -25.01 4.06
CA ARG A 66 11.14 -26.13 4.73
C ARG A 66 10.77 -26.31 6.20
N VAL A 67 10.50 -25.22 6.93
CA VAL A 67 10.16 -25.23 8.36
C VAL A 67 9.00 -24.25 8.61
N TRP A 68 7.93 -24.72 9.26
CA TRP A 68 6.77 -23.90 9.63
C TRP A 68 6.51 -24.04 11.14
N GLY A 69 6.88 -23.02 11.92
CA GLY A 69 7.00 -23.14 13.38
C GLY A 69 5.89 -22.52 14.22
N ASN A 70 4.81 -21.98 13.63
CA ASN A 70 3.85 -21.15 14.38
C ASN A 70 2.82 -21.90 15.24
N ARG A 71 2.64 -23.22 15.03
CA ARG A 71 1.72 -24.06 15.80
C ARG A 71 2.52 -24.95 16.75
N SER A 72 2.11 -25.01 18.01
CA SER A 72 2.62 -25.98 18.98
C SER A 72 1.58 -27.09 19.20
N ASP A 73 2.03 -28.34 19.27
CA ASP A 73 1.17 -29.53 19.31
C ASP A 73 0.39 -29.68 20.64
N THR A 74 0.90 -29.04 21.70
CA THR A 74 0.35 -28.99 23.06
C THR A 74 -0.55 -27.78 23.30
N VAL A 75 -0.35 -26.70 22.54
CA VAL A 75 -0.79 -25.34 22.88
C VAL A 75 -1.74 -24.74 21.83
N GLY A 76 -1.56 -25.09 20.55
CA GLY A 76 -2.26 -24.51 19.40
C GLY A 76 -1.53 -23.31 18.78
N ASN A 77 -2.25 -22.48 18.04
CA ASN A 77 -1.71 -21.24 17.45
C ASN A 77 -1.76 -20.07 18.47
N LEU A 78 -0.68 -19.26 18.50
CA LEU A 78 -0.56 -18.00 19.26
C LEU A 78 -1.82 -17.10 19.19
N MET A 79 -2.43 -16.95 18.01
CA MET A 79 -3.62 -16.12 17.81
C MET A 79 -4.84 -16.62 18.60
N SER A 80 -5.00 -17.94 18.75
CA SER A 80 -6.13 -18.54 19.49
C SER A 80 -6.04 -18.33 21.01
N LEU A 81 -4.87 -17.88 21.48
CA LEU A 81 -4.54 -17.62 22.88
C LEU A 81 -4.45 -16.12 23.14
N GLY A 82 -3.83 -15.37 22.22
CA GLY A 82 -3.59 -13.94 22.35
C GLY A 82 -4.78 -13.07 21.97
N MET A 83 -5.74 -13.60 21.23
CA MET A 83 -6.99 -12.92 20.88
C MET A 83 -8.23 -13.73 21.32
N PRO A 84 -8.42 -13.98 22.63
CA PRO A 84 -9.54 -14.77 23.15
C PRO A 84 -10.89 -14.05 23.05
N MET A 85 -10.94 -12.84 22.46
CA MET A 85 -12.13 -12.02 22.24
C MET A 85 -12.46 -11.84 20.75
N ALA A 86 -11.83 -12.61 19.85
CA ALA A 86 -11.99 -12.46 18.41
C ALA A 86 -13.34 -12.99 17.90
N ILE A 87 -13.84 -12.43 16.79
CA ILE A 87 -15.05 -12.91 16.11
C ILE A 87 -14.67 -14.02 15.08
N PRO A 88 -15.35 -15.19 15.08
CA PRO A 88 -15.07 -16.29 14.15
C PRO A 88 -15.75 -16.16 12.76
N GLU A 89 -15.00 -16.33 11.66
CA GLU A 89 -15.47 -16.37 10.26
C GLU A 89 -14.60 -17.28 9.35
N SER A 90 -15.08 -17.62 8.13
CA SER A 90 -14.47 -18.65 7.27
C SER A 90 -14.47 -18.40 5.75
N THR A 91 -13.29 -18.54 5.10
CA THR A 91 -13.09 -18.62 3.63
C THR A 91 -12.09 -19.74 3.24
N ASP A 92 -11.98 -20.07 1.94
CA ASP A 92 -11.24 -21.23 1.37
C ASP A 92 -10.57 -20.86 0.01
N SER A 93 -9.34 -21.34 -0.31
CA SER A 93 -8.68 -21.11 -1.62
C SER A 93 -7.53 -22.06 -2.03
N ARG A 94 -7.14 -21.95 -3.33
CA ARG A 94 -6.20 -22.77 -4.14
C ARG A 94 -5.51 -21.89 -5.22
N VAL A 95 -4.77 -22.43 -6.21
CA VAL A 95 -3.30 -22.60 -6.22
C VAL A 95 -2.69 -21.88 -7.47
N THR A 96 -1.59 -21.08 -7.40
CA THR A 96 -0.52 -20.82 -8.44
C THR A 96 0.59 -19.82 -7.98
N GLN A 97 1.73 -19.64 -8.69
CA GLN A 97 3.10 -19.39 -8.13
C GLN A 97 3.87 -18.06 -8.39
N SER A 98 4.88 -17.81 -7.52
CA SER A 98 6.09 -16.94 -7.60
C SER A 98 5.95 -15.42 -7.36
N ILE A 99 6.90 -14.79 -6.64
CA ILE A 99 7.08 -13.35 -6.24
C ILE A 99 5.82 -12.45 -6.26
N ALA A 100 5.26 -12.23 -7.44
CA ALA A 100 3.87 -11.83 -7.68
C ALA A 100 2.86 -12.44 -6.67
N GLY A 101 3.09 -13.69 -6.26
CA GLY A 101 2.31 -14.40 -5.26
C GLY A 101 2.35 -13.84 -3.84
N ALA A 102 3.44 -13.18 -3.42
CA ALA A 102 3.44 -12.43 -2.16
C ALA A 102 2.47 -11.24 -2.25
N LYS A 103 2.43 -10.57 -3.41
CA LYS A 103 1.46 -9.49 -3.72
C LYS A 103 0.04 -10.02 -3.87
N GLN A 104 -0.17 -11.23 -4.40
CA GLN A 104 -1.48 -11.91 -4.41
C GLN A 104 -1.96 -12.24 -3.00
N LEU A 105 -1.13 -12.84 -2.16
CA LEU A 105 -1.47 -13.17 -0.78
C LEU A 105 -1.79 -11.89 0.02
N GLN A 106 -0.97 -10.85 -0.09
CA GLN A 106 -1.28 -9.53 0.46
C GLN A 106 -2.61 -9.00 -0.09
N SER A 107 -2.86 -9.11 -1.40
CA SER A 107 -4.09 -8.60 -2.01
C SER A 107 -5.34 -9.35 -1.52
N LYS A 108 -5.24 -10.67 -1.33
CA LYS A 108 -6.30 -11.52 -0.75
C LYS A 108 -6.59 -11.08 0.68
N ILE A 109 -5.56 -11.02 1.54
CA ILE A 109 -5.71 -10.60 2.94
C ILE A 109 -6.35 -9.21 3.02
N LEU A 110 -5.87 -8.24 2.22
CA LEU A 110 -6.42 -6.89 2.17
C LEU A 110 -7.88 -6.87 1.73
N LEU A 111 -8.28 -7.73 0.78
CA LEU A 111 -9.66 -7.81 0.30
C LEU A 111 -10.57 -8.43 1.36
N GLU A 112 -10.20 -9.58 1.94
CA GLU A 112 -10.96 -10.25 3.00
C GLU A 112 -11.14 -9.34 4.23
N LEU A 113 -10.10 -8.60 4.64
CA LEU A 113 -10.20 -7.61 5.73
C LEU A 113 -11.21 -6.49 5.45
N LEU A 114 -11.27 -5.98 4.20
CA LEU A 114 -12.18 -4.91 3.81
C LEU A 114 -13.62 -5.41 3.58
N GLU A 115 -13.79 -6.69 3.24
CA GLU A 115 -15.10 -7.34 3.08
C GLU A 115 -15.73 -7.74 4.43
N THR A 116 -14.94 -8.17 5.42
CA THR A 116 -15.42 -8.46 6.78
C THR A 116 -15.80 -7.17 7.55
N ASP A 117 -14.91 -6.17 7.63
CA ASP A 117 -15.23 -4.86 8.22
C ASP A 117 -14.47 -3.74 7.48
N LEU A 118 -15.20 -2.98 6.65
CA LEU A 118 -14.63 -1.91 5.83
C LEU A 118 -13.95 -0.81 6.65
N ASP A 119 -14.45 -0.48 7.84
CA ASP A 119 -13.99 0.65 8.64
C ASP A 119 -12.80 0.25 9.55
N CYS A 120 -12.89 -0.90 10.22
CA CYS A 120 -11.78 -1.45 10.99
C CYS A 120 -10.66 -1.95 10.07
N GLY A 121 -11.01 -2.53 8.92
CA GLY A 121 -10.09 -2.98 7.88
C GLY A 121 -9.23 -1.83 7.36
N LYS A 122 -9.82 -0.68 7.01
CA LYS A 122 -9.06 0.54 6.63
C LYS A 122 -8.00 0.94 7.65
N GLN A 123 -8.36 1.00 8.94
CA GLN A 123 -7.41 1.36 10.01
C GLN A 123 -6.26 0.35 10.14
N LEU A 124 -6.55 -0.96 10.02
CA LEU A 124 -5.52 -2.00 10.04
C LEU A 124 -4.58 -1.90 8.82
N VAL A 125 -5.10 -1.58 7.64
CA VAL A 125 -4.31 -1.39 6.42
C VAL A 125 -3.37 -0.18 6.54
N GLU A 126 -3.81 0.92 7.15
CA GLU A 126 -2.98 2.09 7.42
C GLU A 126 -1.80 1.75 8.35
N GLN A 127 -2.07 1.06 9.47
CA GLN A 127 -1.04 0.60 10.40
C GLN A 127 -0.06 -0.41 9.78
N TRP A 128 -0.53 -1.27 8.88
CA TRP A 128 0.34 -2.20 8.15
C TRP A 128 1.28 -1.45 7.19
N GLN A 129 0.80 -0.42 6.49
CA GLN A 129 1.62 0.42 5.62
C GLN A 129 2.67 1.23 6.41
N GLU A 130 2.29 1.77 7.56
CA GLU A 130 3.20 2.48 8.47
C GLU A 130 4.36 1.57 8.90
N MET A 131 4.06 0.34 9.37
CA MET A 131 5.07 -0.65 9.75
C MET A 131 6.05 -0.95 8.60
N VAL A 132 5.54 -1.31 7.42
CA VAL A 132 6.38 -1.66 6.26
C VAL A 132 7.29 -0.49 5.85
N SER A 133 6.84 0.75 5.99
CA SER A 133 7.65 1.93 5.68
C SER A 133 8.76 2.23 6.71
N THR A 134 8.55 1.90 7.99
CA THR A 134 9.48 2.24 9.08
C THR A 134 10.60 1.21 9.25
N THR A 135 10.36 -0.07 8.96
CA THR A 135 11.38 -1.14 9.01
C THR A 135 12.54 -0.91 8.02
N ILE A 136 12.32 -0.18 6.92
CA ILE A 136 13.30 0.01 5.83
C ILE A 136 14.34 1.11 6.12
N THR A 137 14.06 2.02 7.07
CA THR A 137 14.72 3.35 7.12
C THR A 137 15.67 3.58 8.30
N HIS A 138 15.78 2.66 9.26
CA HIS A 138 16.51 2.88 10.52
C HIS A 138 17.97 2.39 10.49
N SER A 139 18.85 3.14 11.17
CA SER A 139 20.23 2.75 11.49
C SER A 139 20.26 1.56 12.45
N LYS A 140 21.09 0.56 12.18
CA LYS A 140 21.27 -0.63 13.05
C LYS A 140 22.23 -0.41 14.24
N ASN A 141 22.74 0.80 14.43
CA ASN A 141 23.63 1.15 15.55
C ASN A 141 22.83 1.86 16.64
N PHE A 142 22.86 1.31 17.86
CA PHE A 142 22.12 1.80 19.03
C PHE A 142 23.09 2.01 20.20
N ASN A 143 22.94 3.11 20.94
CA ASN A 143 23.85 3.49 22.03
C ASN A 143 23.32 3.10 23.41
N ASN A 144 22.02 2.79 23.53
CA ASN A 144 21.35 2.45 24.78
C ASN A 144 20.03 1.68 24.52
N LEU A 145 19.46 1.13 25.59
CA LEU A 145 18.23 0.34 25.53
C LEU A 145 17.00 1.13 25.07
N ASP A 146 16.82 2.40 25.45
CA ASP A 146 15.63 3.17 25.05
C ASP A 146 15.65 3.46 23.54
N GLU A 147 16.80 3.84 22.97
CA GLU A 147 17.01 4.01 21.53
C GLU A 147 16.74 2.71 20.76
N TYR A 148 17.20 1.56 21.29
CA TYR A 148 16.89 0.24 20.72
C TYR A 148 15.40 -0.10 20.79
N LEU A 149 14.73 0.17 21.93
CA LEU A 149 13.32 -0.16 22.11
C LEU A 149 12.39 0.68 21.22
N GLU A 150 12.71 1.95 20.97
CA GLU A 150 11.94 2.77 20.01
C GLU A 150 11.92 2.16 18.61
N PHE A 151 13.07 1.65 18.15
CA PHE A 151 13.16 0.87 16.91
C PHE A 151 12.47 -0.49 17.02
N ARG A 152 12.78 -1.28 18.06
CA ARG A 152 12.35 -2.69 18.17
C ARG A 152 10.85 -2.84 18.33
N ILE A 153 10.14 -1.87 18.90
CA ILE A 153 8.66 -1.84 18.96
C ILE A 153 8.02 -1.75 17.56
N LEU A 154 8.65 -1.02 16.63
CA LEU A 154 8.19 -0.92 15.24
C LEU A 154 8.57 -2.19 14.45
N ASP A 155 9.82 -2.63 14.59
CA ASP A 155 10.37 -3.82 13.92
C ASP A 155 9.66 -5.13 14.31
N THR A 156 9.29 -5.28 15.59
CA THR A 156 8.47 -6.42 16.06
C THR A 156 6.99 -6.30 15.68
N GLY A 157 6.57 -5.19 15.08
CA GLY A 157 5.21 -4.99 14.58
C GLY A 157 4.16 -4.75 15.67
N CYS A 158 4.53 -4.33 16.88
CA CYS A 158 3.59 -4.14 18.00
C CYS A 158 2.41 -3.21 17.67
N GLY A 159 2.62 -2.17 16.86
CA GLY A 159 1.55 -1.29 16.39
C GLY A 159 0.49 -2.05 15.56
N PHE A 160 0.94 -2.82 14.57
CA PHE A 160 0.07 -3.67 13.74
C PHE A 160 -0.62 -4.78 14.55
N SER A 161 0.06 -5.40 15.51
CA SER A 161 -0.59 -6.34 16.45
C SER A 161 -1.73 -5.66 17.23
N GLY A 162 -1.59 -4.39 17.58
CA GLY A 162 -2.67 -3.57 18.14
C GLY A 162 -3.85 -3.40 17.19
N GLY A 163 -3.59 -3.11 15.91
CA GLY A 163 -4.60 -3.08 14.86
C GLY A 163 -5.33 -4.42 14.68
N VAL A 164 -4.62 -5.55 14.71
CA VAL A 164 -5.24 -6.88 14.58
C VAL A 164 -6.08 -7.21 15.82
N ILE A 165 -5.65 -6.82 17.03
CA ILE A 165 -6.46 -6.91 18.25
C ILE A 165 -7.76 -6.09 18.11
N LEU A 166 -7.67 -4.85 17.63
CA LEU A 166 -8.83 -3.96 17.41
C LEU A 166 -9.80 -4.52 16.37
N PHE A 167 -9.27 -4.96 15.22
CA PHE A 167 -10.03 -5.59 14.14
C PHE A 167 -10.75 -6.85 14.62
N GLY A 168 -10.03 -7.78 15.26
CA GLY A 168 -10.60 -9.03 15.75
C GLY A 168 -11.73 -8.84 16.78
N MET A 169 -11.68 -7.76 17.57
CA MET A 169 -12.75 -7.40 18.52
C MET A 169 -13.88 -6.54 17.92
N GLY A 170 -13.77 -6.11 16.66
CA GLY A 170 -14.71 -5.14 16.05
C GLY A 170 -14.70 -3.77 16.75
N ILE A 171 -13.53 -3.30 17.19
CA ILE A 171 -13.40 -2.06 17.98
C ILE A 171 -12.61 -1.01 17.19
N ARG A 172 -13.26 0.13 16.94
CA ARG A 172 -12.63 1.34 16.43
C ARG A 172 -12.27 2.33 17.54
N LEU A 173 -11.03 2.84 17.51
CA LEU A 173 -10.55 3.93 18.36
C LEU A 173 -10.25 5.19 17.50
N THR A 174 -10.47 6.35 18.09
CA THR A 174 -10.04 7.67 17.58
C THR A 174 -8.56 7.94 17.88
N ASP A 175 -7.96 8.94 17.26
CA ASP A 175 -6.54 9.29 17.47
C ASP A 175 -6.23 9.70 18.92
N GLU A 176 -7.17 10.39 19.58
CA GLU A 176 -7.03 10.73 21.01
C GLU A 176 -7.19 9.49 21.91
N GLU A 177 -8.09 8.57 21.59
CA GLU A 177 -8.18 7.27 22.29
C GLU A 177 -6.90 6.45 22.09
N HIS A 178 -6.28 6.47 20.90
CA HIS A 178 -4.99 5.82 20.64
C HIS A 178 -3.85 6.43 21.48
N LYS A 179 -3.78 7.76 21.61
CA LYS A 179 -2.79 8.43 22.48
C LYS A 179 -2.95 8.00 23.93
N ILE A 180 -4.19 8.00 24.44
CA ILE A 180 -4.49 7.57 25.82
C ILE A 180 -4.15 6.08 26.02
N ALA A 181 -4.44 5.20 25.05
CA ALA A 181 -4.03 3.80 25.11
C ALA A 181 -2.50 3.65 25.15
N ARG A 182 -1.77 4.44 24.34
CA ARG A 182 -0.32 4.35 24.16
C ARG A 182 0.45 4.57 25.47
N GLU A 183 -0.03 5.42 26.37
CA GLU A 183 0.56 5.62 27.70
C GLU A 183 0.61 4.32 28.53
N VAL A 184 -0.36 3.41 28.34
CA VAL A 184 -0.45 2.12 29.02
C VAL A 184 0.23 1.01 28.21
N VAL A 185 -0.10 0.87 26.91
CA VAL A 185 0.36 -0.28 26.11
C VAL A 185 1.86 -0.22 25.75
N ILE A 186 2.51 0.96 25.79
CA ILE A 186 3.95 1.04 25.50
C ILE A 186 4.79 0.21 26.49
N ALA A 187 4.32 -0.02 27.72
CA ALA A 187 4.96 -0.91 28.67
C ALA A 187 4.90 -2.38 28.20
N VAL A 188 3.74 -2.85 27.72
CA VAL A 188 3.61 -4.24 27.22
C VAL A 188 4.36 -4.43 25.90
N TRP A 189 4.42 -3.42 25.03
CA TRP A 189 5.21 -3.47 23.79
C TRP A 189 6.71 -3.62 24.07
N ARG A 190 7.23 -2.85 25.04
CA ARG A 190 8.63 -2.98 25.49
C ARG A 190 8.91 -4.35 26.11
N ALA A 191 7.97 -4.90 26.89
CA ALA A 191 8.11 -6.24 27.47
C ALA A 191 8.12 -7.32 26.38
N LEU A 192 7.17 -7.29 25.44
CA LEU A 192 7.07 -8.25 24.32
C LEU A 192 8.32 -8.23 23.42
N ALA A 193 8.85 -7.05 23.11
CA ALA A 193 10.10 -6.92 22.36
C ALA A 193 11.27 -7.65 23.05
N LEU A 194 11.48 -7.41 24.34
CA LEU A 194 12.58 -8.03 25.10
C LEU A 194 12.36 -9.52 25.38
N LEU A 195 11.10 -9.97 25.53
CA LEU A 195 10.78 -11.39 25.61
C LEU A 195 11.07 -12.10 24.30
N ASN A 196 10.72 -11.49 23.16
CA ASN A 196 11.04 -12.04 21.85
C ASN A 196 12.56 -12.23 21.71
N ASP A 197 13.32 -11.17 21.96
CA ASP A 197 14.79 -11.20 21.94
C ASP A 197 15.38 -12.28 22.85
N TYR A 198 14.88 -12.42 24.08
CA TYR A 198 15.36 -13.40 25.06
C TYR A 198 15.16 -14.85 24.58
N PHE A 199 13.95 -15.18 24.08
CA PHE A 199 13.64 -16.53 23.60
C PHE A 199 14.23 -16.81 22.20
N SER A 200 14.35 -15.79 21.35
CA SER A 200 14.91 -15.94 19.99
C SER A 200 16.43 -15.94 19.96
N PHE A 201 17.12 -15.36 20.96
CA PHE A 201 18.57 -15.15 20.94
C PHE A 201 19.36 -16.40 20.55
N ASN A 202 19.09 -17.56 21.18
CA ASN A 202 19.81 -18.79 20.90
C ASN A 202 19.63 -19.29 19.44
N LYS A 203 18.57 -18.87 18.74
CA LYS A 203 18.34 -19.15 17.32
C LYS A 203 19.05 -18.11 16.45
N GLU A 204 18.78 -16.83 16.71
CA GLU A 204 19.33 -15.70 15.94
C GLU A 204 20.86 -15.64 16.02
N TYR A 205 21.45 -16.00 17.17
CA TYR A 205 22.90 -16.08 17.34
C TYR A 205 23.54 -17.21 16.53
N ARG A 206 22.83 -18.34 16.32
CA ARG A 206 23.30 -19.39 15.39
C ARG A 206 23.24 -18.92 13.94
N GLU A 207 22.12 -18.31 13.54
CA GLU A 207 21.96 -17.73 12.20
C GLU A 207 23.01 -16.63 11.94
N PHE A 208 23.36 -15.82 12.95
CA PHE A 208 24.43 -14.83 12.91
C PHE A 208 25.82 -15.45 12.70
N LEU A 209 26.16 -16.52 13.44
CA LEU A 209 27.44 -17.23 13.28
C LEU A 209 27.60 -17.92 11.91
N GLU A 210 26.50 -18.21 11.22
CA GLU A 210 26.47 -18.76 9.85
C GLU A 210 26.43 -17.66 8.76
N SER A 211 26.41 -16.37 9.14
CA SER A 211 26.27 -15.22 8.24
C SER A 211 27.54 -14.37 8.13
N ASP A 212 27.63 -13.56 7.08
CA ASP A 212 28.66 -12.52 6.92
C ASP A 212 28.32 -11.20 7.67
N ASP A 213 27.23 -11.16 8.46
CA ASP A 213 26.82 -9.94 9.17
C ASP A 213 27.79 -9.60 10.32
N THR A 214 28.02 -8.29 10.53
CA THR A 214 28.94 -7.78 11.55
C THR A 214 28.28 -7.42 12.88
N THR A 215 26.93 -7.38 12.93
CA THR A 215 26.16 -7.00 14.12
C THR A 215 24.84 -7.77 14.20
N LEU A 216 24.52 -8.29 15.39
CA LEU A 216 23.24 -8.93 15.67
C LEU A 216 22.27 -7.94 16.34
N VAL A 217 21.08 -7.75 15.76
CA VAL A 217 20.07 -6.78 16.22
C VAL A 217 19.16 -7.41 17.29
N ASN A 218 19.73 -7.72 18.46
CA ASN A 218 19.04 -8.34 19.59
C ASN A 218 19.54 -7.71 20.91
N ALA A 219 18.63 -7.39 21.84
CA ALA A 219 18.98 -6.74 23.11
C ALA A 219 20.07 -7.48 23.91
N VAL A 220 20.07 -8.83 23.91
CA VAL A 220 21.09 -9.63 24.60
C VAL A 220 22.47 -9.35 24.03
N TRP A 221 22.60 -9.35 22.70
CA TRP A 221 23.87 -9.04 22.03
C TRP A 221 24.30 -7.60 22.32
N LEU A 222 23.39 -6.64 22.20
CA LEU A 222 23.69 -5.23 22.47
C LEU A 222 24.18 -4.99 23.91
N TYR A 223 23.62 -5.69 24.90
CA TYR A 223 24.10 -5.63 26.28
C TYR A 223 25.54 -6.16 26.47
N THR A 224 25.96 -7.18 25.70
CA THR A 224 27.37 -7.59 25.69
C THR A 224 28.30 -6.48 25.18
N GLN A 225 27.83 -5.63 24.26
CA GLN A 225 28.62 -4.54 23.67
C GLN A 225 28.59 -3.27 24.52
N TRP A 226 27.45 -2.91 25.10
CA TRP A 226 27.29 -1.70 25.92
C TRP A 226 27.95 -1.82 27.30
N GLU A 227 27.85 -2.98 27.95
CA GLU A 227 28.27 -3.19 29.33
C GLU A 227 29.42 -4.21 29.48
N ASN A 228 29.93 -4.77 28.37
CA ASN A 228 31.00 -5.79 28.36
C ASN A 228 30.67 -7.02 29.24
N LEU A 229 29.41 -7.47 29.15
CA LEU A 229 28.87 -8.63 29.86
C LEU A 229 29.04 -9.91 29.05
N ASP A 230 29.13 -11.05 29.74
CA ASP A 230 28.94 -12.35 29.10
C ASP A 230 27.47 -12.56 28.70
N ILE A 231 27.23 -13.56 27.84
CA ILE A 231 25.91 -13.84 27.26
C ILE A 231 24.86 -14.20 28.32
N GLU A 232 25.21 -14.98 29.34
CA GLU A 232 24.23 -15.44 30.33
C GLU A 232 23.88 -14.31 31.32
N THR A 233 24.86 -13.50 31.71
CA THR A 233 24.61 -12.26 32.47
C THR A 233 23.77 -11.27 31.66
N ALA A 234 24.04 -11.10 30.36
CA ALA A 234 23.25 -10.23 29.48
C ALA A 234 21.80 -10.73 29.33
N LYS A 235 21.60 -12.06 29.23
CA LYS A 235 20.25 -12.67 29.19
C LYS A 235 19.46 -12.42 30.48
N GLU A 236 20.09 -12.53 31.65
CA GLU A 236 19.43 -12.21 32.93
C GLU A 236 19.10 -10.71 33.04
N VAL A 237 19.94 -9.81 32.53
CA VAL A 237 19.64 -8.36 32.46
C VAL A 237 18.41 -8.08 31.58
N VAL A 238 18.36 -8.65 30.36
CA VAL A 238 17.21 -8.50 29.44
C VAL A 238 15.93 -9.07 30.06
N ARG A 239 16.01 -10.26 30.65
CA ARG A 239 14.92 -10.93 31.38
C ARG A 239 14.38 -10.08 32.52
N LYS A 240 15.26 -9.52 33.37
CA LYS A 240 14.86 -8.61 34.44
C LYS A 240 14.20 -7.34 33.90
N LYS A 241 14.71 -6.77 32.80
CA LYS A 241 14.10 -5.60 32.14
C LYS A 241 12.71 -5.90 31.57
N ALA A 242 12.51 -7.06 30.97
CA ALA A 242 11.19 -7.51 30.52
C ALA A 242 10.20 -7.61 31.69
N LEU A 243 10.60 -8.21 32.82
CA LEU A 243 9.79 -8.30 34.04
C LEU A 243 9.46 -6.93 34.65
N GLU A 244 10.40 -5.98 34.65
CA GLU A 244 10.15 -4.59 35.09
C GLU A 244 9.04 -3.91 34.25
N PHE A 245 9.03 -4.11 32.93
CA PHE A 245 7.99 -3.58 32.05
C PHE A 245 6.65 -4.34 32.17
N GLU A 246 6.67 -5.66 32.36
CA GLU A 246 5.50 -6.50 32.61
C GLU A 246 4.75 -6.05 33.87
N GLN A 247 5.47 -5.88 34.99
CA GLN A 247 4.90 -5.39 36.24
C GLN A 247 4.36 -3.96 36.13
N LYS A 248 5.05 -3.09 35.37
CA LYS A 248 4.56 -1.74 35.07
C LYS A 248 3.23 -1.79 34.32
N PHE A 249 3.12 -2.59 33.26
CA PHE A 249 1.87 -2.73 32.51
C PHE A 249 0.72 -3.25 33.38
N LEU A 250 0.94 -4.28 34.22
CA LEU A 250 -0.09 -4.80 35.13
C LEU A 250 -0.62 -3.73 36.10
N LYS A 251 0.27 -2.89 36.64
CA LYS A 251 -0.11 -1.77 37.51
C LYS A 251 -0.89 -0.70 36.74
N ASP A 252 -0.35 -0.23 35.62
CA ASP A 252 -0.94 0.84 34.82
C ASP A 252 -2.31 0.42 34.27
N ARG A 253 -2.47 -0.84 33.81
CA ARG A 253 -3.75 -1.46 33.48
C ARG A 253 -4.74 -1.38 34.64
N GLN A 254 -4.34 -1.79 35.85
CA GLN A 254 -5.25 -1.81 36.99
C GLN A 254 -5.73 -0.39 37.36
N GLU A 255 -4.85 0.60 37.27
CA GLU A 255 -5.19 2.01 37.49
C GLU A 255 -6.09 2.55 36.38
N PHE A 256 -5.79 2.22 35.12
CA PHE A 256 -6.56 2.60 33.95
C PHE A 256 -8.01 2.08 33.99
N LEU A 257 -8.20 0.78 34.29
CA LEU A 257 -9.54 0.19 34.36
C LEU A 257 -10.41 0.86 35.42
N LYS A 258 -9.86 1.11 36.62
CA LYS A 258 -10.59 1.78 37.72
C LYS A 258 -10.99 3.21 37.39
N THR A 259 -10.20 3.92 36.57
CA THR A 259 -10.38 5.35 36.30
C THR A 259 -11.16 5.63 35.00
N HIS A 260 -11.00 4.78 33.98
CA HIS A 260 -11.51 5.04 32.63
C HIS A 260 -12.52 4.00 32.10
N ALA A 261 -12.55 2.75 32.60
CA ALA A 261 -13.38 1.70 31.97
C ALA A 261 -14.89 1.98 32.01
N HIS A 262 -15.39 2.60 33.08
CA HIS A 262 -16.80 3.02 33.16
C HIS A 262 -17.16 4.19 32.21
N ARG A 263 -16.16 4.91 31.67
CA ARG A 263 -16.35 6.02 30.73
C ARG A 263 -16.15 5.59 29.28
N ASN A 264 -15.29 4.60 29.04
CA ASN A 264 -14.97 4.12 27.70
C ASN A 264 -14.67 2.61 27.71
N THR A 265 -15.72 1.80 27.56
CA THR A 265 -15.62 0.34 27.53
C THR A 265 -14.80 -0.18 26.34
N ARG A 266 -14.78 0.54 25.20
CA ARG A 266 -13.96 0.15 24.02
C ARG A 266 -12.47 0.19 24.35
N LEU A 267 -12.05 1.29 24.97
CA LEU A 267 -10.66 1.51 25.35
C LEU A 267 -10.23 0.53 26.45
N ALA A 268 -11.10 0.22 27.40
CA ALA A 268 -10.87 -0.85 28.38
C ALA A 268 -10.70 -2.23 27.73
N LYS A 269 -11.58 -2.61 26.79
CA LYS A 269 -11.46 -3.86 26.02
C LYS A 269 -10.15 -3.94 25.25
N TYR A 270 -9.64 -2.84 24.70
CA TYR A 270 -8.34 -2.80 24.02
C TYR A 270 -7.16 -3.07 24.98
N ILE A 271 -7.17 -2.48 26.18
CA ILE A 271 -6.15 -2.77 27.21
C ILE A 271 -6.25 -4.23 27.71
N GLU A 272 -7.46 -4.79 27.84
CA GLU A 272 -7.66 -6.21 28.14
C GLU A 272 -7.16 -7.14 27.03
N GLY A 273 -7.36 -6.77 25.76
CA GLY A 273 -6.81 -7.50 24.61
C GLY A 273 -5.28 -7.63 24.71
N TRP A 274 -4.59 -6.55 25.08
CA TRP A 274 -3.15 -6.56 25.32
C TRP A 274 -2.71 -7.39 26.54
N TYR A 275 -3.52 -7.44 27.61
CA TYR A 275 -3.27 -8.32 28.75
C TYR A 275 -3.31 -9.80 28.35
N TYR A 276 -4.31 -10.20 27.55
CA TYR A 276 -4.37 -11.58 27.05
C TYR A 276 -3.29 -11.88 26.01
N ALA A 277 -3.01 -10.96 25.07
CA ALA A 277 -1.92 -11.09 24.10
C ALA A 277 -0.55 -11.31 24.78
N MET A 278 -0.27 -10.62 25.88
CA MET A 278 0.94 -10.82 26.68
C MET A 278 0.96 -12.21 27.34
N SER A 279 -0.13 -12.62 28.00
CA SER A 279 -0.23 -13.95 28.63
C SER A 279 -0.01 -15.09 27.64
N ALA A 280 -0.52 -14.92 26.42
CA ALA A 280 -0.42 -15.89 25.34
C ALA A 280 0.96 -15.92 24.70
N ASN A 281 1.59 -14.76 24.48
CA ASN A 281 2.94 -14.70 23.94
C ASN A 281 3.93 -15.37 24.88
N LEU A 282 3.83 -15.11 26.19
CA LEU A 282 4.61 -15.78 27.22
C LEU A 282 4.45 -17.30 27.17
N TRP A 283 3.21 -17.81 27.16
CA TRP A 283 2.98 -19.25 27.16
C TRP A 283 3.39 -19.93 25.85
N TRP A 284 3.10 -19.28 24.70
CA TRP A 284 3.51 -19.78 23.39
C TRP A 284 5.04 -19.81 23.25
N ASN A 285 5.76 -18.77 23.68
CA ASN A 285 7.24 -18.75 23.59
C ASN A 285 7.87 -19.95 24.31
N LEU A 286 7.33 -20.37 25.47
CA LEU A 286 7.84 -21.48 26.28
C LEU A 286 7.69 -22.87 25.63
N ASP A 287 6.76 -23.06 24.70
CA ASP A 287 6.43 -24.38 24.14
C ASP A 287 6.27 -24.36 22.60
N CYS A 288 6.73 -23.28 21.96
CA CYS A 288 6.68 -23.13 20.51
C CYS A 288 7.84 -23.87 19.83
N PRO A 289 7.56 -24.75 18.82
CA PRO A 289 8.60 -25.37 18.00
C PRO A 289 9.55 -24.39 17.34
N ARG A 290 9.13 -23.14 17.05
CA ARG A 290 9.99 -22.07 16.49
C ARG A 290 11.28 -21.85 17.28
N TYR A 291 11.24 -22.00 18.60
CA TYR A 291 12.39 -21.81 19.49
C TYR A 291 12.92 -23.14 20.05
N HIS A 292 12.06 -24.15 20.17
CA HIS A 292 12.36 -25.44 20.81
C HIS A 292 12.59 -26.62 19.86
N SER A 293 12.62 -26.41 18.53
CA SER A 293 12.93 -27.48 17.57
C SER A 293 14.32 -28.08 17.82
N ALA A 294 14.37 -29.36 18.20
CA ALA A 294 15.55 -30.19 17.97
C ALA A 294 15.86 -30.27 16.46
N PRO A 295 17.13 -30.37 16.05
CA PRO A 295 17.48 -30.45 14.64
C PRO A 295 16.84 -31.67 13.96
N PRO A 296 16.38 -31.54 12.70
CA PRO A 296 15.75 -32.65 11.99
C PRO A 296 16.78 -33.74 11.67
N ASN A 297 16.58 -34.92 12.28
CA ASN A 297 17.45 -36.11 12.26
C ASN A 297 18.86 -35.93 12.85
N PRO A 298 19.16 -36.54 14.02
CA PRO A 298 20.52 -36.94 14.34
C PRO A 298 20.87 -38.19 13.52
N GLU A 299 21.78 -38.08 12.56
CA GLU A 299 22.61 -39.24 12.22
C GLU A 299 23.46 -39.61 13.46
N PRO A 300 23.80 -40.89 13.68
CA PRO A 300 24.43 -41.28 14.94
C PRO A 300 25.85 -40.73 15.05
N THR A 301 26.11 -40.02 16.15
CA THR A 301 27.44 -39.59 16.64
C THR A 301 28.22 -38.60 15.77
N ASP A 302 27.90 -37.30 15.93
CA ASP A 302 28.87 -36.21 15.75
C ASP A 302 29.35 -35.69 17.13
N PRO A 303 30.66 -35.67 17.45
CA PRO A 303 31.17 -35.19 18.75
C PRO A 303 30.98 -33.70 19.04
N SER A 304 30.60 -32.90 18.02
CA SER A 304 30.57 -31.43 18.04
C SER A 304 29.77 -30.79 19.18
N VAL A 305 28.72 -31.45 19.69
CA VAL A 305 27.89 -30.91 20.80
C VAL A 305 28.68 -30.74 22.10
N LYS A 306 29.65 -31.63 22.39
CA LYS A 306 30.47 -31.51 23.61
C LYS A 306 31.55 -30.43 23.54
N GLU A 307 32.10 -30.16 22.35
CA GLU A 307 33.09 -29.09 22.18
C GLU A 307 32.48 -27.69 22.36
N ILE A 308 31.17 -27.52 22.13
CA ILE A 308 30.47 -26.25 22.33
C ILE A 308 30.30 -25.97 23.84
N GLU A 309 29.92 -26.97 24.63
CA GLU A 309 29.84 -26.86 26.10
C GLU A 309 31.22 -26.57 26.74
N GLU A 310 32.30 -27.20 26.25
CA GLU A 310 33.66 -26.90 26.74
C GLU A 310 34.17 -25.50 26.35
N LYS A 311 33.77 -24.95 25.19
CA LYS A 311 34.13 -23.59 24.79
C LYS A 311 33.39 -22.50 25.57
N LEU A 312 32.15 -22.76 25.99
CA LEU A 312 31.38 -21.86 26.87
C LEU A 312 32.06 -21.64 28.24
N GLY A 313 32.82 -22.62 28.74
CA GLY A 313 33.47 -22.54 30.05
C GLY A 313 34.79 -21.78 30.12
N ASN A 314 35.40 -21.40 28.98
CA ASN A 314 36.84 -21.07 28.92
C ASN A 314 37.20 -19.69 28.33
N THR A 315 36.27 -18.72 28.33
CA THR A 315 36.55 -17.35 27.87
C THR A 315 36.70 -16.37 29.06
N SER A 316 37.86 -16.39 29.72
CA SER A 316 38.22 -15.38 30.72
C SER A 316 38.72 -14.09 30.06
N ILE A 317 38.06 -12.96 30.34
CA ILE A 317 38.45 -11.64 29.84
C ILE A 317 39.51 -10.99 30.75
N GLY A 318 40.63 -10.54 30.19
CA GLY A 318 41.35 -9.37 30.73
C GLY A 318 42.89 -9.38 30.74
N GLN A 319 43.45 -8.23 30.30
CA GLN A 319 44.82 -7.72 30.52
C GLN A 319 45.97 -8.38 29.73
N ASN A 320 46.69 -7.66 28.86
CA ASN A 320 47.60 -6.57 29.25
C ASN A 320 47.80 -5.47 28.18
N VAL A 321 48.30 -4.32 28.65
CA VAL A 321 48.67 -3.12 27.87
C VAL A 321 50.19 -2.88 27.99
N ALA A 322 50.85 -2.51 26.87
CA ALA A 322 52.25 -2.00 26.75
C ALA A 322 53.38 -2.95 27.27
N ASP A 323 54.56 -3.09 26.65
CA ASP A 323 55.45 -2.05 26.12
C ASP A 323 56.57 -2.63 25.19
N GLN A 324 57.18 -1.75 24.37
CA GLN A 324 58.56 -1.76 23.81
C GLN A 324 59.11 -2.84 22.83
N ASP A 325 59.29 -2.39 21.58
CA ASP A 325 60.54 -2.32 20.77
C ASP A 325 61.43 -3.55 20.46
N LEU A 326 61.59 -3.86 19.15
CA LEU A 326 62.83 -3.57 18.36
C LEU A 326 62.86 -4.20 16.94
N ALA A 327 63.26 -3.39 15.93
CA ALA A 327 63.92 -3.76 14.66
C ALA A 327 63.16 -4.66 13.63
N THR A 328 63.26 -4.51 12.29
CA THR A 328 64.13 -3.67 11.43
C THR A 328 63.56 -3.53 10.00
N SER A 329 63.95 -2.44 9.30
CA SER A 329 64.02 -2.29 7.81
C SER A 329 62.73 -2.38 6.97
N SER A 330 62.52 -1.57 5.92
CA SER A 330 63.34 -0.49 5.32
C SER A 330 62.54 0.34 4.31
N THR A 331 62.84 1.66 4.24
CA THR A 331 62.82 2.55 3.03
C THR A 331 61.53 2.66 2.20
N SER A 332 61.10 3.80 1.63
CA SER A 332 61.55 5.21 1.53
C SER A 332 60.52 5.90 0.60
N ASP A 333 60.31 7.21 0.48
CA ASP A 333 60.89 8.43 1.06
C ASP A 333 59.91 9.61 0.77
N LYS A 334 59.85 10.62 1.65
CA LYS A 334 59.68 12.09 1.37
C LYS A 334 58.54 12.61 0.45
N ALA A 335 57.95 13.80 0.64
CA ALA A 335 58.04 14.86 1.65
C ALA A 335 56.73 15.69 1.58
N ALA A 336 56.15 16.18 2.69
CA ALA A 336 56.31 17.54 3.25
C ALA A 336 56.13 18.69 2.21
N SER A 337 55.42 19.79 2.50
CA SER A 337 55.26 20.47 3.79
C SER A 337 54.07 21.46 3.83
N HIS A 338 53.71 21.94 5.02
CA HIS A 338 52.70 22.98 5.26
C HIS A 338 53.18 24.39 4.85
N GLN A 339 52.23 25.31 4.60
CA GLN A 339 52.08 26.50 5.46
C GLN A 339 50.75 27.25 5.27
N LYS A 340 50.32 27.94 6.34
CA LYS A 340 49.15 28.83 6.38
C LYS A 340 49.47 30.19 5.75
N ASN A 341 48.45 30.92 5.31
CA ASN A 341 48.31 32.35 5.59
C ASN A 341 46.85 32.81 5.42
N GLU A 342 46.44 33.73 6.28
CA GLU A 342 45.12 34.38 6.27
C GLU A 342 45.21 35.74 5.54
N LEU A 343 44.16 36.14 4.82
CA LEU A 343 43.68 37.53 4.74
C LEU A 343 42.24 37.59 4.21
N GLU A 344 41.61 38.77 4.31
CA GLU A 344 40.16 38.91 4.50
C GLU A 344 39.33 39.22 3.22
N THR A 345 38.18 38.54 3.06
CA THR A 345 36.85 39.00 2.52
C THR A 345 36.72 39.71 1.13
N PRO A 346 35.50 39.77 0.53
CA PRO A 346 34.38 38.81 0.49
C PRO A 346 33.75 38.62 -0.92
N ALA A 347 32.71 37.77 -0.99
CA ALA A 347 31.54 37.80 -1.91
C ALA A 347 31.39 36.71 -3.00
N ALA A 348 30.13 36.59 -3.46
CA ALA A 348 29.55 35.74 -4.50
C ALA A 348 29.18 34.29 -4.13
N ALA A 349 27.97 33.89 -4.54
CA ALA A 349 27.34 32.61 -4.23
C ALA A 349 27.59 31.55 -5.31
N ALA A 350 27.59 30.27 -4.92
CA ALA A 350 27.56 29.12 -5.83
C ALA A 350 26.78 27.95 -5.22
N SER A 351 25.99 27.28 -6.06
CA SER A 351 25.12 26.13 -5.72
C SER A 351 25.91 24.86 -5.40
N PRO A 352 25.36 23.92 -4.60
CA PRO A 352 25.98 22.61 -4.39
C PRO A 352 25.79 21.69 -5.61
N SER A 353 26.84 20.93 -5.92
CA SER A 353 26.97 20.06 -7.09
C SER A 353 26.38 18.66 -6.90
N LEU A 354 25.71 18.15 -7.94
CA LEU A 354 25.27 16.76 -8.07
C LEU A 354 26.44 15.85 -8.49
N SER A 355 26.58 14.64 -7.92
CA SER A 355 27.34 13.57 -8.59
C SER A 355 26.92 12.16 -8.17
N LYS A 356 26.36 11.40 -9.11
CA LYS A 356 27.00 10.20 -9.70
C LYS A 356 26.13 9.69 -10.85
N ALA A 357 26.71 9.61 -12.03
CA ALA A 357 26.04 9.13 -13.24
C ALA A 357 26.21 7.60 -13.38
N THR A 358 25.18 6.94 -13.87
CA THR A 358 25.27 5.60 -14.49
C THR A 358 25.35 5.78 -16.00
N ASN A 359 26.25 5.03 -16.65
CA ASN A 359 26.53 5.16 -18.08
C ASN A 359 25.39 4.56 -18.93
N GLU A 360 24.78 5.38 -19.78
CA GLU A 360 24.17 4.92 -21.04
C GLU A 360 24.79 5.67 -22.22
N THR A 361 24.89 4.99 -23.36
CA THR A 361 25.64 5.43 -24.53
C THR A 361 24.92 6.55 -25.29
N ALA A 362 25.28 7.80 -24.99
CA ALA A 362 24.84 8.95 -25.74
C ALA A 362 25.63 9.09 -27.07
N GLU A 363 24.98 8.78 -28.20
CA GLU A 363 25.39 9.34 -29.49
C GLU A 363 25.09 10.84 -29.48
N ALA A 364 26.12 11.65 -29.31
CA ALA A 364 26.00 13.09 -29.12
C ALA A 364 25.57 13.81 -30.41
N SER A 365 24.33 14.28 -30.46
CA SER A 365 23.96 15.38 -31.35
C SER A 365 24.40 16.71 -30.73
N ASN A 366 25.42 17.35 -31.30
CA ASN A 366 25.88 18.69 -30.91
C ASN A 366 24.89 19.78 -31.40
N GLY A 367 23.66 19.74 -30.88
CA GLY A 367 22.65 20.79 -31.05
C GLY A 367 22.64 21.74 -29.85
N VAL A 368 22.41 23.03 -30.11
CA VAL A 368 22.16 24.03 -29.05
C VAL A 368 20.75 23.89 -28.45
N LEU A 369 19.89 23.10 -29.09
CA LEU A 369 18.52 22.82 -28.68
C LEU A 369 18.43 21.36 -28.22
N ASP A 370 17.94 21.15 -27.00
CA ASP A 370 17.66 19.84 -26.41
C ASP A 370 16.14 19.63 -26.23
N THR A 371 15.76 18.49 -25.64
CA THR A 371 14.35 18.17 -25.33
C THR A 371 13.87 18.77 -24.00
N LYS A 372 14.71 19.49 -23.24
CA LYS A 372 14.43 19.86 -21.85
C LYS A 372 13.22 20.79 -21.75
N LEU A 373 13.27 21.94 -22.43
CA LEU A 373 12.16 22.90 -22.49
C LEU A 373 10.85 22.29 -23.01
N LEU A 374 10.95 21.22 -23.80
CA LEU A 374 9.80 20.51 -24.36
C LEU A 374 9.18 19.52 -23.36
N LEU A 375 9.96 19.00 -22.41
CA LEU A 375 9.51 18.06 -21.39
C LEU A 375 9.09 18.74 -20.08
N GLU A 376 9.43 20.01 -19.83
CA GLU A 376 9.05 20.73 -18.61
C GLU A 376 7.54 20.66 -18.25
N PRO A 377 6.57 20.83 -19.19
CA PRO A 377 5.15 20.67 -18.87
C PRO A 377 4.74 19.23 -18.49
N TYR A 378 5.44 18.24 -19.05
CA TYR A 378 5.26 16.81 -18.71
C TYR A 378 5.86 16.49 -17.34
N GLU A 379 7.08 16.94 -17.08
CA GLU A 379 7.78 16.78 -15.79
C GLU A 379 6.97 17.40 -14.65
N TYR A 380 6.36 18.57 -14.89
CA TYR A 380 5.43 19.19 -13.96
C TYR A 380 4.22 18.30 -13.63
N LEU A 381 3.55 17.71 -14.62
CA LEU A 381 2.38 16.84 -14.39
C LEU A 381 2.72 15.51 -13.71
N ILE A 382 3.88 14.90 -13.98
CA ILE A 382 4.30 13.66 -13.30
C ILE A 382 4.81 13.91 -11.88
N SER A 383 5.22 15.14 -11.55
CA SER A 383 5.59 15.52 -10.18
C SER A 383 4.38 15.58 -9.22
N MET A 384 3.16 15.73 -9.76
CA MET A 384 1.94 15.73 -8.97
C MET A 384 1.53 14.30 -8.56
N PRO A 385 1.09 14.07 -7.31
CA PRO A 385 0.67 12.75 -6.86
C PRO A 385 -0.48 12.19 -7.72
N SER A 386 -0.35 10.95 -8.18
CA SER A 386 -1.36 10.28 -9.01
C SER A 386 -1.90 9.03 -8.32
N LYS A 387 -3.16 8.67 -8.57
CA LYS A 387 -3.80 7.50 -7.94
C LYS A 387 -3.23 6.14 -8.41
N GLY A 388 -2.23 6.09 -9.29
CA GLY A 388 -1.49 4.85 -9.68
C GLY A 388 -2.28 3.77 -10.44
N VAL A 389 -3.60 3.90 -10.53
CA VAL A 389 -4.58 2.93 -11.04
C VAL A 389 -4.14 2.13 -12.27
N ARG A 390 -3.62 2.80 -13.31
CA ARG A 390 -3.28 2.13 -14.58
C ARG A 390 -2.02 1.27 -14.49
N GLU A 391 -1.04 1.73 -13.71
CA GLU A 391 0.16 0.94 -13.41
C GLU A 391 -0.22 -0.29 -12.57
N ALA A 392 -1.12 -0.12 -11.58
CA ALA A 392 -1.68 -1.22 -10.80
C ALA A 392 -2.53 -2.21 -11.63
N PHE A 393 -3.26 -1.74 -12.64
CA PHE A 393 -4.03 -2.58 -13.56
C PHE A 393 -3.11 -3.44 -14.44
N VAL A 394 -2.05 -2.85 -15.01
CA VAL A 394 -1.03 -3.57 -15.77
C VAL A 394 -0.29 -4.58 -14.87
N ASP A 395 0.07 -4.21 -13.65
CA ASP A 395 0.65 -5.14 -12.67
C ASP A 395 -0.27 -6.33 -12.37
N ALA A 396 -1.57 -6.08 -12.15
CA ALA A 396 -2.55 -7.12 -11.83
C ALA A 396 -2.77 -8.07 -13.01
N LEU A 397 -2.88 -7.55 -14.23
CA LEU A 397 -2.98 -8.39 -15.43
C LEU A 397 -1.71 -9.18 -15.71
N ASN A 398 -0.52 -8.65 -15.37
CA ASN A 398 0.74 -9.35 -15.67
C ASN A 398 0.89 -10.68 -14.93
N LEU A 399 0.07 -10.93 -13.91
CA LEU A 399 0.00 -12.20 -13.20
C LEU A 399 -0.44 -13.33 -14.13
N TRP A 400 -1.47 -13.10 -14.96
CA TRP A 400 -1.89 -14.05 -15.99
C TRP A 400 -0.93 -14.05 -17.20
N PHE A 401 -0.52 -12.87 -17.67
CA PHE A 401 0.24 -12.73 -18.92
C PHE A 401 1.73 -13.08 -18.80
N SER A 402 2.31 -13.05 -17.59
CA SER A 402 3.72 -13.37 -17.30
C SER A 402 4.74 -12.68 -18.23
N ILE A 403 4.53 -11.40 -18.55
CA ILE A 403 5.41 -10.63 -19.44
C ILE A 403 6.72 -10.29 -18.70
N PRO A 404 7.90 -10.47 -19.33
CA PRO A 404 9.19 -10.10 -18.72
C PRO A 404 9.28 -8.62 -18.33
N GLU A 405 9.85 -8.34 -17.15
CA GLU A 405 9.91 -6.98 -16.56
C GLU A 405 10.48 -5.88 -17.49
N PRO A 406 11.50 -6.13 -18.35
CA PRO A 406 11.99 -5.11 -19.29
C PRO A 406 10.93 -4.68 -20.32
N HIS A 407 10.04 -5.59 -20.74
CA HIS A 407 8.93 -5.27 -21.63
C HIS A 407 7.77 -4.66 -20.85
N LEU A 408 7.46 -5.18 -19.67
CA LEU A 408 6.42 -4.63 -18.78
C LEU A 408 6.69 -3.16 -18.41
N THR A 409 7.95 -2.83 -18.11
CA THR A 409 8.40 -1.46 -17.81
C THR A 409 8.15 -0.52 -18.99
N LYS A 410 8.41 -0.98 -20.23
CA LYS A 410 8.11 -0.21 -21.44
C LYS A 410 6.61 -0.02 -21.67
N ILE A 411 5.80 -1.06 -21.47
CA ILE A 411 4.33 -0.98 -21.57
C ILE A 411 3.78 0.03 -20.56
N LYS A 412 4.26 -0.02 -19.31
CA LYS A 412 3.93 0.95 -18.26
C LYS A 412 4.30 2.38 -18.66
N ASP A 413 5.52 2.61 -19.17
CA ASP A 413 5.97 3.95 -19.55
C ASP A 413 5.25 4.52 -20.78
N ILE A 414 4.97 3.68 -21.79
CA ILE A 414 4.11 4.05 -22.94
C ILE A 414 2.70 4.41 -22.44
N GLY A 415 2.08 3.58 -21.59
CA GLY A 415 0.76 3.87 -21.03
C GLY A 415 0.71 5.14 -20.17
N LYS A 416 1.78 5.39 -19.38
CA LYS A 416 1.94 6.59 -18.57
C LYS A 416 2.08 7.84 -19.42
N LYS A 417 2.97 7.83 -20.43
CA LYS A 417 3.16 8.96 -21.34
C LYS A 417 1.96 9.19 -22.26
N LEU A 418 1.27 8.15 -22.72
CA LEU A 418 0.00 8.28 -23.43
C LEU A 418 -1.08 8.92 -22.54
N HIS A 419 -1.18 8.54 -21.27
CA HIS A 419 -2.11 9.19 -20.36
C HIS A 419 -1.74 10.64 -20.07
N THR A 420 -0.46 10.95 -19.79
CA THR A 420 -0.05 12.34 -19.53
C THR A 420 -0.19 13.19 -20.79
N ALA A 421 0.06 12.60 -21.98
CA ALA A 421 -0.27 13.22 -23.24
C ALA A 421 -1.77 13.44 -23.37
N SER A 422 -2.63 12.47 -23.04
CA SER A 422 -4.10 12.61 -23.17
C SER A 422 -4.65 13.77 -22.33
N ILE A 423 -4.11 14.00 -21.13
CA ILE A 423 -4.41 15.19 -20.29
C ILE A 423 -4.00 16.51 -20.96
N LEU A 424 -3.08 16.44 -21.92
CA LEU A 424 -2.52 17.55 -22.67
C LEU A 424 -2.86 17.48 -24.17
N PHE A 425 -3.83 16.68 -24.67
CA PHE A 425 -3.81 16.29 -26.11
C PHE A 425 -4.81 16.96 -27.08
N VAL A 426 -4.30 17.44 -28.24
CA VAL A 426 -4.87 17.35 -29.63
C VAL A 426 -3.75 17.49 -30.68
N TYR A 427 -3.87 16.76 -31.82
CA TYR A 427 -2.98 16.77 -33.01
C TYR A 427 -3.50 17.72 -34.14
N PRO A 428 -2.67 18.25 -35.06
CA PRO A 428 -2.97 19.49 -35.83
C PRO A 428 -3.84 19.31 -37.10
N PRO A 429 -4.34 20.43 -37.69
CA PRO A 429 -5.19 20.39 -38.89
C PRO A 429 -4.45 20.03 -40.19
N ILE A 430 -5.09 19.18 -41.01
CA ILE A 430 -4.70 18.94 -42.40
C ILE A 430 -5.29 20.06 -43.29
N PRO A 431 -4.48 20.86 -44.01
CA PRO A 431 -4.99 22.02 -44.72
C PRO A 431 -5.44 21.67 -46.16
N ILE A 432 -6.73 21.45 -46.38
CA ILE A 432 -7.35 21.48 -47.71
C ILE A 432 -8.61 22.37 -47.72
N ASN A 433 -8.39 23.66 -47.99
CA ASN A 433 -9.33 24.59 -48.63
C ASN A 433 -10.78 24.69 -48.10
N LYS A 434 -11.00 25.47 -47.02
CA LYS A 434 -11.83 26.72 -47.00
C LYS A 434 -12.28 27.09 -45.57
N VAL A 435 -12.01 28.35 -45.20
CA VAL A 435 -12.76 29.21 -44.25
C VAL A 435 -13.56 28.49 -43.15
N LEU A 436 -12.88 28.16 -42.05
CA LEU A 436 -13.37 28.42 -40.69
C LEU A 436 -12.18 28.37 -39.72
N THR A 437 -11.95 29.43 -38.95
CA THR A 437 -10.95 29.42 -37.88
C THR A 437 -11.61 28.91 -36.60
N ALA A 438 -11.53 27.61 -36.37
CA ALA A 438 -11.99 26.97 -35.14
C ALA A 438 -10.77 26.57 -34.28
N THR A 439 -10.80 26.97 -33.01
CA THR A 439 -9.72 26.74 -32.04
C THR A 439 -9.73 25.30 -31.55
N TYR A 440 -8.65 24.56 -31.76
CA TYR A 440 -8.42 23.26 -31.14
C TYR A 440 -7.72 23.46 -29.78
N ARG A 441 -8.13 22.69 -28.78
CA ARG A 441 -7.68 22.76 -27.37
C ARG A 441 -7.27 21.34 -26.91
N LEU A 442 -6.99 21.08 -25.62
CA LEU A 442 -6.46 19.79 -25.13
C LEU A 442 -6.90 19.43 -23.70
N ASP A 443 -7.82 18.48 -23.46
CA ASP A 443 -8.34 18.02 -22.14
C ASP A 443 -8.42 19.17 -21.10
N ASP A 444 -7.43 19.36 -20.19
CA ASP A 444 -7.35 20.52 -19.26
C ASP A 444 -7.52 21.91 -19.94
N ILE A 445 -7.11 22.08 -21.20
CA ILE A 445 -7.35 23.26 -22.06
C ILE A 445 -8.67 23.15 -22.84
N GLU A 446 -9.11 21.94 -23.26
CA GLU A 446 -10.41 21.75 -23.94
C GLU A 446 -11.57 22.21 -23.07
N ASP A 447 -11.45 21.86 -21.80
CA ASP A 447 -12.41 22.12 -20.74
C ASP A 447 -12.08 23.43 -19.99
N ASN A 448 -10.88 23.98 -20.21
CA ASN A 448 -10.38 25.22 -19.62
C ASN A 448 -10.30 25.14 -18.07
N SER A 449 -9.89 23.97 -17.59
CA SER A 449 -9.68 23.61 -16.19
C SER A 449 -8.57 24.45 -15.56
N PRO A 450 -8.86 25.31 -14.58
CA PRO A 450 -7.84 26.15 -13.95
C PRO A 450 -6.90 25.34 -13.05
N LEU A 451 -7.36 24.18 -12.56
CA LEU A 451 -6.69 23.35 -11.57
C LEU A 451 -6.56 21.90 -12.03
N ARG A 452 -5.47 21.26 -11.62
CA ARG A 452 -5.23 19.83 -11.76
C ARG A 452 -4.64 19.31 -10.44
N ARG A 453 -5.36 18.40 -9.76
CA ARG A 453 -4.92 17.78 -8.50
C ARG A 453 -4.54 18.80 -7.40
N GLY A 454 -5.34 19.85 -7.26
CA GLY A 454 -5.14 20.94 -6.29
C GLY A 454 -4.01 21.94 -6.64
N GLN A 455 -3.35 21.76 -7.79
CA GLN A 455 -2.34 22.70 -8.31
C GLN A 455 -2.83 23.36 -9.61
N LYS A 456 -2.13 24.38 -10.11
CA LYS A 456 -2.48 25.02 -11.39
C LYS A 456 -2.31 24.03 -12.54
N ALA A 457 -3.23 24.03 -13.50
CA ALA A 457 -3.07 23.21 -14.71
C ALA A 457 -1.81 23.62 -15.50
N ALA A 458 -1.18 22.69 -16.21
CA ALA A 458 0.11 22.92 -16.87
C ALA A 458 0.10 24.09 -17.87
N HIS A 459 -1.03 24.27 -18.58
CA HIS A 459 -1.22 25.37 -19.52
C HIS A 459 -1.28 26.76 -18.86
N VAL A 460 -1.69 26.83 -17.58
CA VAL A 460 -1.71 28.07 -16.79
C VAL A 460 -0.30 28.47 -16.34
N VAL A 461 0.62 27.50 -16.24
CA VAL A 461 2.02 27.71 -15.82
C VAL A 461 2.93 28.00 -17.02
N TYR A 462 2.85 27.17 -18.08
CA TYR A 462 3.75 27.23 -19.24
C TYR A 462 3.14 27.92 -20.48
N GLY A 463 1.85 28.25 -20.42
CA GLY A 463 1.08 28.74 -21.56
C GLY A 463 0.59 27.61 -22.47
N GLU A 464 -0.55 27.84 -23.13
CA GLU A 464 -1.20 26.86 -24.01
C GLU A 464 -0.22 26.30 -25.06
N GLY A 465 0.47 27.16 -25.81
CA GLY A 465 1.36 26.74 -26.90
C GLY A 465 2.49 25.77 -26.51
N GLN A 466 3.05 25.90 -25.29
CA GLN A 466 4.08 24.97 -24.82
C GLN A 466 3.47 23.63 -24.36
N ALA A 467 2.32 23.67 -23.68
CA ALA A 467 1.58 22.47 -23.29
C ALA A 467 1.14 21.65 -24.52
N ILE A 468 0.57 22.31 -25.54
CA ILE A 468 0.22 21.71 -26.85
C ILE A 468 1.46 21.00 -27.45
N ASN A 469 2.59 21.70 -27.52
CA ASN A 469 3.78 21.16 -28.17
C ASN A 469 4.41 19.98 -27.41
N SER A 470 4.41 20.03 -26.07
CA SER A 470 4.88 18.95 -25.20
C SER A 470 4.07 17.67 -25.41
N ALA A 471 2.74 17.77 -25.42
CA ALA A 471 1.83 16.64 -25.63
C ALA A 471 2.01 15.95 -26.99
N ASN A 472 2.10 16.76 -28.04
CA ASN A 472 2.28 16.26 -29.40
C ASN A 472 3.59 15.49 -29.55
N TYR A 473 4.66 15.95 -28.89
CA TYR A 473 5.91 15.18 -28.81
C TYR A 473 5.76 13.87 -28.04
N LEU A 474 5.07 13.84 -26.89
CA LEU A 474 4.87 12.61 -26.12
C LEU A 474 4.16 11.52 -26.93
N ILE A 475 3.24 11.87 -27.83
CA ILE A 475 2.55 10.92 -28.70
C ILE A 475 3.46 10.41 -29.83
N ILE A 476 4.26 11.30 -30.44
CA ILE A 476 5.27 10.88 -31.43
C ILE A 476 6.31 9.97 -30.77
N TRP A 477 6.72 10.28 -29.53
CA TRP A 477 7.59 9.44 -28.71
C TRP A 477 6.95 8.08 -28.41
N ALA A 478 5.68 8.06 -27.98
CA ALA A 478 4.97 6.83 -27.63
C ALA A 478 4.74 5.94 -28.86
N MET A 479 4.48 6.56 -30.02
CA MET A 479 4.41 5.87 -31.31
C MET A 479 5.77 5.25 -31.69
N ASP A 480 6.88 5.99 -31.54
CA ASP A 480 8.21 5.46 -31.87
C ASP A 480 8.65 4.36 -30.90
N GLU A 481 8.38 4.49 -29.60
CA GLU A 481 8.70 3.44 -28.64
C GLU A 481 7.82 2.20 -28.86
N THR A 482 6.53 2.36 -29.16
CA THR A 482 5.64 1.24 -29.57
C THR A 482 6.15 0.55 -30.83
N ARG A 483 6.68 1.30 -31.81
CA ARG A 483 7.31 0.76 -33.03
C ARG A 483 8.60 -0.02 -32.71
N ARG A 484 9.40 0.43 -31.74
CA ARG A 484 10.64 -0.25 -31.30
C ARG A 484 10.40 -1.57 -30.57
N LEU A 485 9.16 -1.87 -30.16
CA LEU A 485 8.78 -3.17 -29.60
C LEU A 485 8.79 -4.31 -30.66
N GLY A 486 9.01 -3.99 -31.94
CA GLY A 486 9.42 -4.97 -32.97
C GLY A 486 8.30 -5.76 -33.64
N ASN A 487 7.05 -5.67 -33.17
CA ASN A 487 5.88 -6.31 -33.80
C ASN A 487 4.96 -5.23 -34.41
N SER A 488 4.53 -5.42 -35.67
CA SER A 488 3.64 -4.48 -36.37
C SER A 488 2.28 -4.35 -35.69
N ILE A 489 1.80 -5.42 -35.05
CA ILE A 489 0.52 -5.47 -34.33
C ILE A 489 0.44 -4.38 -33.27
N PHE A 490 1.53 -4.07 -32.55
CA PHE A 490 1.52 -3.01 -31.53
C PHE A 490 1.28 -1.62 -32.15
N SER A 491 1.83 -1.36 -33.34
CA SER A 491 1.60 -0.10 -34.07
C SER A 491 0.17 -0.02 -34.60
N GLU A 492 -0.40 -1.14 -35.07
CA GLU A 492 -1.80 -1.22 -35.51
C GLU A 492 -2.76 -0.94 -34.35
N ILE A 493 -2.57 -1.58 -33.19
CA ILE A 493 -3.33 -1.32 -31.95
C ILE A 493 -3.19 0.16 -31.56
N PHE A 494 -1.97 0.72 -31.56
CA PHE A 494 -1.74 2.13 -31.21
C PHE A 494 -2.56 3.08 -32.09
N PHE A 495 -2.53 2.90 -33.41
CA PHE A 495 -3.27 3.77 -34.34
C PHE A 495 -4.79 3.59 -34.26
N GLU A 496 -5.27 2.38 -34.00
CA GLU A 496 -6.70 2.11 -33.82
C GLU A 496 -7.23 2.74 -32.53
N GLU A 497 -6.57 2.53 -31.39
CA GLU A 497 -7.01 3.08 -30.12
C GLU A 497 -6.85 4.60 -30.05
N SER A 498 -5.76 5.15 -30.61
CA SER A 498 -5.60 6.61 -30.71
C SER A 498 -6.69 7.26 -31.57
N ARG A 499 -7.12 6.58 -32.65
CA ARG A 499 -8.24 7.03 -33.48
C ARG A 499 -9.56 6.97 -32.73
N ASN A 500 -9.80 5.90 -31.97
CA ASN A 500 -11.02 5.77 -31.16
C ASN A 500 -11.08 6.87 -30.10
N ALA A 501 -9.99 7.11 -29.36
CA ALA A 501 -9.91 8.20 -28.38
C ALA A 501 -10.23 9.58 -28.99
N LEU A 502 -9.65 9.88 -30.16
CA LEU A 502 -9.94 11.08 -30.96
C LEU A 502 -11.43 11.20 -31.34
N ILE A 503 -12.05 10.10 -31.78
CA ILE A 503 -13.48 10.08 -32.13
C ILE A 503 -14.34 10.37 -30.89
N GLY A 504 -14.05 9.72 -29.76
CA GLY A 504 -14.74 9.96 -28.49
C GLY A 504 -14.71 11.44 -28.08
N GLN A 505 -13.51 12.03 -27.98
CA GLN A 505 -13.32 13.45 -27.64
C GLN A 505 -14.09 14.38 -28.59
N SER A 506 -14.09 14.07 -29.90
CA SER A 506 -14.77 14.89 -30.90
C SER A 506 -16.29 14.97 -30.70
N TYR A 507 -16.93 13.89 -30.23
CA TYR A 507 -18.36 13.87 -29.94
C TYR A 507 -18.71 14.63 -28.65
N GLU A 508 -17.93 14.46 -27.59
CA GLU A 508 -18.10 15.19 -26.32
C GLU A 508 -18.03 16.71 -26.54
N MET A 509 -16.97 17.18 -27.22
CA MET A 509 -16.85 18.58 -27.64
C MET A 509 -18.01 19.02 -28.53
N HIS A 510 -18.40 18.21 -29.52
CA HIS A 510 -19.49 18.55 -30.43
C HIS A 510 -20.81 18.75 -29.68
N TRP A 511 -21.16 17.89 -28.72
CA TRP A 511 -22.38 18.03 -27.91
C TRP A 511 -22.35 19.29 -27.05
N ARG A 512 -21.25 19.54 -26.34
CA ARG A 512 -21.02 20.77 -25.56
C ARG A 512 -21.18 22.03 -26.40
N ASP A 513 -20.50 22.09 -27.55
CA ASP A 513 -20.41 23.30 -28.36
C ASP A 513 -21.68 23.55 -29.19
N THR A 514 -22.34 22.48 -29.68
CA THR A 514 -23.66 22.58 -30.35
C THR A 514 -24.84 22.64 -29.39
N ARG A 515 -24.60 22.40 -28.10
CA ARG A 515 -25.60 22.37 -27.01
C ARG A 515 -26.66 21.28 -27.20
N LYS A 516 -26.34 20.23 -27.97
CA LYS A 516 -27.19 19.06 -28.19
C LYS A 516 -26.76 17.96 -27.22
N CYS A 517 -27.53 17.75 -26.16
CA CYS A 517 -27.36 16.61 -25.26
C CYS A 517 -27.46 15.28 -26.05
N PRO A 518 -26.57 14.30 -25.80
CA PRO A 518 -26.69 12.96 -26.36
C PRO A 518 -27.83 12.16 -25.73
N THR A 519 -28.15 11.01 -26.33
CA THR A 519 -28.85 9.91 -25.64
C THR A 519 -27.90 9.19 -24.67
N GLU A 520 -28.43 8.33 -23.79
CA GLU A 520 -27.57 7.48 -22.94
C GLU A 520 -26.69 6.55 -23.80
N ASP A 521 -27.25 5.92 -24.84
CA ASP A 521 -26.49 5.03 -25.73
C ASP A 521 -25.36 5.77 -26.47
N GLU A 522 -25.64 6.99 -26.98
CA GLU A 522 -24.63 7.84 -27.62
C GLU A 522 -23.50 8.20 -26.63
N TYR A 523 -23.85 8.59 -25.40
CA TYR A 523 -22.87 8.88 -24.34
C TYR A 523 -22.01 7.64 -24.02
N ILE A 524 -22.64 6.46 -23.86
CA ILE A 524 -21.96 5.21 -23.53
C ILE A 524 -20.98 4.80 -24.65
N GLU A 525 -21.34 4.95 -25.93
CA GLU A 525 -20.43 4.72 -27.05
C GLU A 525 -19.26 5.73 -27.07
N MET A 526 -19.49 7.00 -26.72
CA MET A 526 -18.41 7.98 -26.59
C MET A 526 -17.42 7.58 -25.49
N VAL A 527 -17.91 7.16 -24.32
CA VAL A 527 -17.08 6.74 -23.18
C VAL A 527 -16.25 5.50 -23.49
N GLU A 528 -16.81 4.52 -24.21
CA GLU A 528 -16.05 3.38 -24.73
C GLU A 528 -14.84 3.88 -25.56
N LYS A 529 -15.08 4.81 -26.48
CA LYS A 529 -14.05 5.29 -27.41
C LYS A 529 -13.01 6.17 -26.72
N LYS A 530 -13.41 7.10 -25.85
CA LYS A 530 -12.52 8.02 -25.09
C LYS A 530 -11.75 7.28 -24.00
N THR A 531 -12.44 6.75 -23.00
CA THR A 531 -11.85 6.29 -21.74
C THR A 531 -11.55 4.79 -21.74
N GLY A 532 -12.37 3.98 -22.43
CA GLY A 532 -12.10 2.56 -22.67
C GLY A 532 -10.87 2.30 -23.55
N GLY A 533 -10.60 3.19 -24.52
CA GLY A 533 -9.51 3.03 -25.50
C GLY A 533 -8.12 2.86 -24.89
N LEU A 534 -7.78 3.54 -23.78
CA LEU A 534 -6.48 3.36 -23.12
C LEU A 534 -6.36 2.03 -22.35
N PHE A 535 -7.44 1.57 -21.71
CA PHE A 535 -7.46 0.25 -21.08
C PHE A 535 -7.39 -0.85 -22.14
N ARG A 536 -8.12 -0.69 -23.26
CA ARG A 536 -8.09 -1.62 -24.40
C ARG A 536 -6.74 -1.63 -25.12
N PHE A 537 -6.06 -0.49 -25.23
CA PHE A 537 -4.67 -0.42 -25.69
C PHE A 537 -3.76 -1.30 -24.81
N LEU A 538 -3.82 -1.11 -23.49
CA LEU A 538 -2.99 -1.85 -22.55
C LEU A 538 -3.28 -3.35 -22.58
N THR A 539 -4.55 -3.77 -22.55
CA THR A 539 -4.92 -5.20 -22.62
C THR A 539 -4.48 -5.83 -23.94
N ARG A 540 -4.78 -5.21 -25.10
CA ARG A 540 -4.42 -5.75 -26.42
C ARG A 540 -2.91 -5.82 -26.62
N VAL A 541 -2.14 -4.85 -26.13
CA VAL A 541 -0.67 -4.90 -26.15
C VAL A 541 -0.17 -6.05 -25.26
N MET A 542 -0.69 -6.22 -24.04
CA MET A 542 -0.30 -7.34 -23.16
C MET A 542 -0.64 -8.71 -23.74
N THR A 543 -1.85 -8.88 -24.30
CA THR A 543 -2.27 -10.11 -25.01
C THR A 543 -1.36 -10.41 -26.21
N ALA A 544 -0.91 -9.39 -26.96
CA ALA A 544 0.01 -9.56 -28.08
C ALA A 544 1.49 -9.76 -27.67
N PHE A 545 1.83 -9.61 -26.39
CA PHE A 545 3.18 -9.85 -25.83
C PHE A 545 3.34 -11.21 -25.15
N THR A 546 2.27 -11.86 -24.74
CA THR A 546 2.35 -13.06 -23.91
C THR A 546 2.77 -14.30 -24.69
N GLU A 547 3.65 -15.10 -24.09
CA GLU A 547 4.01 -16.43 -24.58
C GLU A 547 3.03 -17.51 -24.08
N ASN A 548 2.11 -17.17 -23.16
CA ASN A 548 1.11 -18.08 -22.62
C ASN A 548 -0.04 -18.27 -23.62
N SER A 549 -0.17 -19.46 -24.19
CA SER A 549 -1.14 -19.79 -25.24
C SER A 549 -2.61 -19.67 -24.82
N VAL A 550 -2.91 -19.78 -23.52
CA VAL A 550 -4.26 -19.53 -22.97
C VAL A 550 -4.53 -18.03 -22.97
N CYS A 551 -3.60 -17.24 -22.43
CA CYS A 551 -3.75 -15.80 -22.33
C CYS A 551 -3.69 -15.08 -23.69
N ALA A 552 -2.96 -15.62 -24.68
CA ALA A 552 -2.89 -15.09 -26.03
C ALA A 552 -4.23 -15.08 -26.78
N ASN A 553 -5.21 -15.89 -26.33
CA ASN A 553 -6.57 -15.95 -26.88
C ASN A 553 -7.61 -15.31 -25.94
N LEU A 554 -7.17 -14.70 -24.82
CA LEU A 554 -8.05 -14.13 -23.81
C LEU A 554 -8.61 -12.79 -24.29
N ASN A 555 -9.92 -12.74 -24.58
CA ASN A 555 -10.60 -11.49 -24.86
C ASN A 555 -10.84 -10.72 -23.55
N LEU A 556 -10.10 -9.62 -23.37
CA LEU A 556 -10.25 -8.66 -22.27
C LEU A 556 -10.98 -7.36 -22.66
N ASP A 557 -11.46 -7.24 -23.89
CA ASP A 557 -12.10 -6.00 -24.39
C ASP A 557 -13.37 -5.69 -23.58
N ASN A 558 -14.15 -6.71 -23.21
CA ASN A 558 -15.34 -6.55 -22.35
C ASN A 558 -14.98 -6.01 -20.96
N LEU A 559 -13.91 -6.55 -20.34
CA LEU A 559 -13.42 -6.07 -19.05
C LEU A 559 -12.93 -4.62 -19.16
N ALA A 560 -12.11 -4.31 -20.17
CA ALA A 560 -11.61 -2.96 -20.43
C ALA A 560 -12.74 -1.95 -20.70
N TYR A 561 -13.78 -2.38 -21.42
CA TYR A 561 -15.00 -1.61 -21.70
C TYR A 561 -15.77 -1.28 -20.42
N MET A 562 -16.12 -2.28 -19.61
CA MET A 562 -16.90 -2.06 -18.38
C MET A 562 -16.11 -1.27 -17.34
N VAL A 563 -14.81 -1.56 -17.18
CA VAL A 563 -13.90 -0.80 -16.32
C VAL A 563 -13.80 0.66 -16.80
N GLY A 564 -13.62 0.90 -18.11
CA GLY A 564 -13.56 2.24 -18.68
C GLY A 564 -14.86 3.05 -18.48
N GLN A 565 -16.02 2.42 -18.61
CA GLN A 565 -17.31 3.05 -18.30
C GLN A 565 -17.48 3.36 -16.83
N TYR A 566 -17.17 2.40 -15.97
CA TYR A 566 -17.23 2.58 -14.52
C TYR A 566 -16.36 3.75 -14.09
N PHE A 567 -15.14 3.86 -14.63
CA PHE A 567 -14.25 5.00 -14.39
C PHE A 567 -14.86 6.35 -14.77
N GLN A 568 -15.41 6.47 -15.98
CA GLN A 568 -15.94 7.76 -16.44
C GLN A 568 -17.18 8.17 -15.68
N ILE A 569 -18.14 7.26 -15.51
CA ILE A 569 -19.40 7.52 -14.79
C ILE A 569 -19.10 7.87 -13.31
N ARG A 570 -18.08 7.25 -12.71
CA ARG A 570 -17.61 7.57 -11.35
C ARG A 570 -16.90 8.93 -11.27
N ASP A 571 -16.08 9.33 -12.25
CA ASP A 571 -15.45 10.67 -12.23
C ASP A 571 -16.51 11.77 -12.38
N ASP A 572 -17.45 11.59 -13.32
CA ASP A 572 -18.63 12.44 -13.51
C ASP A 572 -19.50 12.56 -12.24
N PHE A 573 -19.75 11.45 -11.54
CA PHE A 573 -20.50 11.44 -10.29
C PHE A 573 -19.73 12.13 -9.15
N MET A 574 -18.44 11.83 -9.00
CA MET A 574 -17.59 12.39 -7.94
C MET A 574 -17.35 13.90 -8.11
N ASN A 575 -17.28 14.41 -9.35
CA ASN A 575 -17.17 15.86 -9.62
C ASN A 575 -18.34 16.65 -9.03
N LEU A 576 -19.54 16.07 -9.04
CA LEU A 576 -20.79 16.71 -8.59
C LEU A 576 -21.16 16.44 -7.13
N THR A 577 -20.52 15.47 -6.47
CA THR A 577 -20.92 15.00 -5.12
C THR A 577 -19.85 15.17 -4.05
N ASN A 578 -18.56 15.06 -4.39
CA ASN A 578 -17.51 14.87 -3.40
C ASN A 578 -16.78 16.18 -3.06
N THR A 579 -16.68 16.48 -1.75
CA THR A 579 -15.98 17.66 -1.23
C THR A 579 -14.47 17.64 -1.50
N ASP A 580 -13.85 16.47 -1.49
CA ASP A 580 -12.41 16.33 -1.76
C ASP A 580 -12.12 16.62 -3.25
N TYR A 581 -13.07 16.29 -4.14
CA TYR A 581 -13.00 16.70 -5.55
C TYR A 581 -13.19 18.22 -5.72
N THR A 582 -14.00 18.85 -4.87
CA THR A 582 -14.14 20.32 -4.85
C THR A 582 -12.81 21.02 -4.53
N ASP A 583 -12.01 20.46 -3.62
CA ASP A 583 -10.68 21.02 -3.28
C ASP A 583 -9.59 20.68 -4.33
N LEU A 584 -9.74 19.58 -5.08
CA LEU A 584 -8.76 19.12 -6.08
C LEU A 584 -8.95 19.67 -7.50
N LYS A 585 -10.20 19.95 -7.89
CA LYS A 585 -10.59 20.42 -9.25
C LYS A 585 -11.33 21.77 -9.19
N GLY A 586 -12.22 21.92 -8.22
CA GLY A 586 -13.12 23.05 -8.08
C GLY A 586 -14.56 22.58 -7.86
N PHE A 587 -15.41 23.43 -7.28
CA PHE A 587 -16.79 23.07 -6.95
C PHE A 587 -17.62 22.83 -8.22
N CYS A 588 -17.93 21.55 -8.53
CA CYS A 588 -18.64 21.11 -9.73
C CYS A 588 -18.06 21.72 -11.02
N GLU A 589 -16.80 21.38 -11.32
CA GLU A 589 -16.07 21.83 -12.51
C GLU A 589 -16.79 21.45 -13.82
N ASP A 590 -17.33 20.23 -13.94
CA ASP A 590 -18.07 19.76 -15.12
C ASP A 590 -19.22 20.72 -15.53
N LEU A 591 -19.80 21.47 -14.57
CA LEU A 591 -20.84 22.47 -14.83
C LEU A 591 -20.27 23.81 -15.34
N ASP A 592 -19.04 24.17 -14.96
CA ASP A 592 -18.32 25.31 -15.55
C ASP A 592 -17.82 25.00 -16.95
N GLU A 593 -17.44 23.75 -17.23
CA GLU A 593 -17.11 23.23 -18.57
C GLU A 593 -18.36 23.19 -19.47
N GLY A 594 -19.55 23.03 -18.87
CA GLY A 594 -20.81 22.79 -19.57
C GLY A 594 -20.87 21.38 -20.17
N LYS A 595 -20.12 20.43 -19.60
CA LYS A 595 -20.05 19.04 -20.03
C LYS A 595 -21.38 18.34 -19.77
N PHE A 596 -21.78 17.49 -20.71
CA PHE A 596 -22.94 16.62 -20.55
C PHE A 596 -22.53 15.36 -19.79
N SER A 597 -22.28 15.51 -18.48
CA SER A 597 -21.96 14.38 -17.61
C SER A 597 -23.12 13.40 -17.49
N TYR A 598 -22.86 12.14 -17.12
CA TYR A 598 -23.88 11.07 -17.13
C TYR A 598 -25.17 11.44 -16.35
N LEU A 599 -25.05 12.11 -15.20
CA LEU A 599 -26.17 12.60 -14.39
C LEU A 599 -27.00 13.65 -15.14
N VAL A 600 -26.33 14.55 -15.86
CA VAL A 600 -26.96 15.59 -16.68
C VAL A 600 -27.65 14.96 -17.88
N VAL A 601 -27.04 13.99 -18.56
CA VAL A 601 -27.64 13.26 -19.70
C VAL A 601 -28.93 12.55 -19.29
N HIS A 602 -28.94 11.88 -18.14
CA HIS A 602 -30.17 11.31 -17.58
C HIS A 602 -31.22 12.40 -17.32
N SER A 603 -30.88 13.42 -16.53
CA SER A 603 -31.81 14.50 -16.16
C SER A 603 -32.34 15.32 -17.36
N TRP A 604 -31.59 15.41 -18.45
CA TRP A 604 -31.97 16.18 -19.64
C TRP A 604 -32.98 15.45 -20.53
N ASN A 605 -32.93 14.12 -20.49
CA ASN A 605 -33.79 13.21 -21.24
C ASN A 605 -35.05 12.79 -20.45
N VAL A 606 -35.03 12.88 -19.11
CA VAL A 606 -36.25 12.79 -18.28
C VAL A 606 -37.24 13.90 -18.68
N GLN A 607 -38.49 13.51 -18.94
CA GLN A 607 -39.59 14.43 -19.22
C GLN A 607 -40.15 15.01 -17.91
N SER A 608 -39.46 15.99 -17.32
CA SER A 608 -39.97 16.77 -16.19
C SER A 608 -40.14 18.25 -16.53
N THR A 609 -40.93 18.97 -15.72
CA THR A 609 -41.05 20.44 -15.81
C THR A 609 -39.73 21.14 -15.53
N GLU A 610 -38.87 20.52 -14.73
CA GLU A 610 -37.55 21.02 -14.33
C GLU A 610 -36.52 20.93 -15.45
N SER A 611 -36.68 20.01 -16.42
CA SER A 611 -35.78 19.84 -17.56
C SER A 611 -35.67 21.11 -18.43
N SER A 612 -36.72 21.94 -18.44
CA SER A 612 -36.67 23.28 -19.06
C SER A 612 -35.80 24.26 -18.28
N ARG A 613 -35.81 24.20 -16.94
CA ARG A 613 -34.97 25.07 -16.09
C ARG A 613 -33.49 24.68 -16.19
N LEU A 614 -33.18 23.38 -16.21
CA LEU A 614 -31.83 22.87 -16.45
C LEU A 614 -31.25 23.41 -17.77
N ARG A 615 -32.05 23.40 -18.84
CA ARG A 615 -31.68 23.99 -20.15
C ARG A 615 -31.38 25.48 -20.04
N THR A 616 -32.20 26.25 -19.32
CA THR A 616 -31.96 27.69 -19.09
C THR A 616 -30.65 27.94 -18.34
N LEU A 617 -30.33 27.16 -17.31
CA LEU A 617 -29.08 27.30 -16.54
C LEU A 617 -27.84 27.03 -17.42
N PHE A 618 -27.89 26.01 -18.27
CA PHE A 618 -26.83 25.76 -19.26
C PHE A 618 -26.76 26.88 -20.32
N GLU A 619 -27.89 27.39 -20.82
CA GLU A 619 -27.94 28.55 -21.73
C GLU A 619 -27.37 29.85 -21.11
N GLU A 620 -27.53 30.04 -19.81
CA GLU A 620 -26.90 31.14 -19.05
C GLU A 620 -25.39 30.93 -18.99
N ARG A 621 -24.91 29.73 -18.61
CA ARG A 621 -23.48 29.37 -18.63
C ARG A 621 -22.83 29.59 -20.01
N TYR A 622 -23.50 29.23 -21.11
CA TYR A 622 -22.98 29.48 -22.46
C TYR A 622 -22.89 30.96 -22.86
N LYS A 623 -23.48 31.89 -22.09
CA LYS A 623 -23.35 33.35 -22.27
C LYS A 623 -22.26 33.95 -21.38
N THR A 624 -22.09 33.42 -20.17
CA THR A 624 -21.13 33.91 -19.16
C THR A 624 -19.76 33.21 -19.19
N GLY A 625 -19.68 32.03 -19.81
CA GLY A 625 -18.48 31.18 -19.85
C GLY A 625 -18.33 30.26 -18.62
N LEU A 626 -18.78 30.72 -17.45
CA LEU A 626 -18.76 30.00 -16.17
C LEU A 626 -20.16 30.00 -15.53
N MET A 627 -20.46 29.00 -14.71
CA MET A 627 -21.73 28.89 -13.97
C MET A 627 -21.57 29.44 -12.55
N ALA A 628 -22.44 30.38 -12.15
CA ALA A 628 -22.45 30.91 -10.79
C ALA A 628 -22.72 29.81 -9.76
N ARG A 629 -22.16 29.95 -8.55
CA ARG A 629 -22.28 28.92 -7.49
C ARG A 629 -23.74 28.58 -7.17
N GLU A 630 -24.59 29.58 -7.09
CA GLU A 630 -26.01 29.47 -6.84
C GLU A 630 -26.74 28.69 -7.96
N ALA A 631 -26.30 28.87 -9.21
CA ALA A 631 -26.80 28.13 -10.36
C ALA A 631 -26.33 26.65 -10.33
N LYS A 632 -25.09 26.39 -9.89
CA LYS A 632 -24.58 25.02 -9.68
C LYS A 632 -25.38 24.30 -8.59
N GLU A 633 -25.61 24.95 -7.45
CA GLU A 633 -26.44 24.44 -6.35
C GLU A 633 -27.90 24.18 -6.82
N GLU A 634 -28.46 25.02 -7.72
CA GLU A 634 -29.75 24.76 -8.36
C GLU A 634 -29.73 23.54 -9.30
N VAL A 635 -28.67 23.36 -10.11
CA VAL A 635 -28.49 22.17 -10.96
C VAL A 635 -28.46 20.90 -10.10
N LEU A 636 -27.66 20.86 -9.03
CA LEU A 636 -27.63 19.72 -8.10
C LEU A 636 -29.02 19.41 -7.51
N GLY A 637 -29.77 20.45 -7.13
CA GLY A 637 -31.16 20.32 -6.68
C GLY A 637 -32.10 19.73 -7.73
N ILE A 638 -31.93 20.06 -9.00
CA ILE A 638 -32.70 19.48 -10.12
C ILE A 638 -32.31 18.01 -10.34
N LEU A 639 -31.01 17.70 -10.34
CA LEU A 639 -30.50 16.33 -10.48
C LEU A 639 -31.06 15.41 -9.39
N GLN A 640 -31.13 15.89 -8.14
CA GLN A 640 -31.73 15.17 -7.02
C GLN A 640 -33.25 14.97 -7.20
N ARG A 641 -33.99 16.02 -7.57
CA ARG A 641 -35.45 15.91 -7.80
C ARG A 641 -35.82 14.97 -8.95
N ASN A 642 -34.96 14.85 -9.97
CA ASN A 642 -35.11 13.93 -11.08
C ASN A 642 -34.52 12.53 -10.82
N GLY A 643 -34.00 12.24 -9.62
CA GLY A 643 -33.45 10.92 -9.25
C GLY A 643 -32.16 10.53 -10.00
N SER A 644 -31.41 11.49 -10.52
CA SER A 644 -30.23 11.21 -11.37
C SER A 644 -29.04 10.66 -10.58
N PHE A 645 -28.92 11.00 -9.29
CA PHE A 645 -27.92 10.40 -8.40
C PHE A 645 -28.23 8.91 -8.19
N ASP A 646 -29.43 8.57 -7.72
CA ASP A 646 -29.90 7.19 -7.53
C ASP A 646 -29.78 6.34 -8.81
N TYR A 647 -30.13 6.91 -9.97
CA TYR A 647 -29.98 6.25 -11.27
C TYR A 647 -28.51 5.93 -11.60
N THR A 648 -27.61 6.88 -11.31
CA THR A 648 -26.18 6.74 -11.58
C THR A 648 -25.51 5.78 -10.60
N GLU A 649 -25.86 5.82 -9.32
CA GLU A 649 -25.41 4.82 -8.33
C GLU A 649 -25.83 3.42 -8.75
N LYS A 650 -27.10 3.23 -9.15
CA LYS A 650 -27.58 1.93 -9.64
C LYS A 650 -26.85 1.46 -10.90
N LYS A 651 -26.51 2.36 -11.82
CA LYS A 651 -25.69 2.02 -13.01
C LYS A 651 -24.28 1.62 -12.61
N MET A 652 -23.66 2.34 -11.66
CA MET A 652 -22.35 2.01 -11.12
C MET A 652 -22.35 0.65 -10.41
N GLU A 653 -23.38 0.33 -9.63
CA GLU A 653 -23.55 -0.97 -8.97
C GLU A 653 -23.73 -2.11 -9.99
N GLN A 654 -24.51 -1.90 -11.06
CA GLN A 654 -24.63 -2.86 -12.16
C GLN A 654 -23.31 -3.10 -12.90
N LEU A 655 -22.55 -2.03 -13.17
CA LEU A 655 -21.23 -2.14 -13.80
C LEU A 655 -20.22 -2.82 -12.87
N ALA A 656 -20.24 -2.53 -11.57
CA ALA A 656 -19.39 -3.19 -10.58
C ALA A 656 -19.63 -4.71 -10.53
N GLN A 657 -20.90 -5.13 -10.51
CA GLN A 657 -21.25 -6.56 -10.57
C GLN A 657 -20.81 -7.19 -11.90
N GLY A 658 -21.09 -6.54 -13.04
CA GLY A 658 -20.67 -7.05 -14.35
C GLY A 658 -19.16 -7.18 -14.51
N ILE A 659 -18.38 -6.29 -13.88
CA ILE A 659 -16.91 -6.39 -13.80
C ILE A 659 -16.49 -7.60 -12.96
N ASP A 660 -17.12 -7.85 -11.81
CA ASP A 660 -16.80 -9.03 -10.98
C ASP A 660 -17.19 -10.35 -11.65
N ASP A 661 -18.37 -10.42 -12.29
CA ASP A 661 -18.83 -11.57 -13.07
C ASP A 661 -17.85 -11.90 -14.20
N GLU A 662 -17.34 -10.88 -14.90
CA GLU A 662 -16.35 -11.03 -15.96
C GLU A 662 -14.97 -11.43 -15.42
N VAL A 663 -14.54 -10.91 -14.26
CA VAL A 663 -13.32 -11.40 -13.61
C VAL A 663 -13.47 -12.86 -13.19
N CYS A 664 -14.61 -13.28 -12.63
CA CYS A 664 -14.89 -14.70 -12.35
C CYS A 664 -14.73 -15.55 -13.62
N ARG A 665 -15.34 -15.13 -14.74
CA ARG A 665 -15.23 -15.82 -16.04
C ARG A 665 -13.79 -15.91 -16.55
N LEU A 666 -12.99 -14.86 -16.35
CA LEU A 666 -11.58 -14.84 -16.76
C LEU A 666 -10.68 -15.70 -15.85
N GLU A 667 -10.95 -15.74 -14.55
CA GLU A 667 -10.31 -16.66 -13.60
C GLU A 667 -10.62 -18.13 -13.92
N GLU A 668 -11.86 -18.45 -14.32
CA GLU A 668 -12.24 -19.79 -14.78
C GLU A 668 -11.49 -20.22 -16.06
N ILE A 669 -11.29 -19.29 -17.01
CA ILE A 669 -10.59 -19.57 -18.28
C ILE A 669 -9.08 -19.71 -18.08
N THR A 670 -8.49 -18.87 -17.24
CA THR A 670 -7.04 -18.90 -16.94
C THR A 670 -6.67 -20.01 -15.97
N GLY A 671 -7.61 -20.45 -15.12
CA GLY A 671 -7.38 -21.42 -14.05
C GLY A 671 -6.72 -20.82 -12.80
N GLU A 672 -6.49 -19.51 -12.78
CA GLU A 672 -5.76 -18.79 -11.72
C GLU A 672 -6.58 -17.60 -11.19
N LYS A 673 -6.85 -17.59 -9.88
CA LYS A 673 -7.47 -16.42 -9.22
C LYS A 673 -6.53 -15.22 -9.27
N ASN A 674 -7.09 -14.03 -9.45
CA ASN A 674 -6.34 -12.78 -9.51
C ASN A 674 -6.80 -11.79 -8.42
N TRP A 675 -6.34 -12.05 -7.20
CA TRP A 675 -6.65 -11.23 -6.03
C TRP A 675 -6.20 -9.77 -6.15
N SER A 676 -5.08 -9.50 -6.84
CA SER A 676 -4.62 -8.14 -7.14
C SER A 676 -5.58 -7.38 -8.06
N LEU A 677 -6.18 -8.04 -9.06
CA LEU A 677 -7.20 -7.43 -9.92
C LEU A 677 -8.50 -7.22 -9.14
N ARG A 678 -8.94 -8.21 -8.36
CA ARG A 678 -10.11 -8.09 -7.47
C ARG A 678 -9.97 -6.94 -6.46
N LEU A 679 -8.83 -6.84 -5.77
CA LEU A 679 -8.55 -5.73 -4.84
C LEU A 679 -8.51 -4.38 -5.55
N LEU A 680 -7.95 -4.30 -6.76
CA LEU A 680 -7.98 -3.07 -7.54
C LEU A 680 -9.42 -2.67 -7.88
N ILE A 681 -10.25 -3.60 -8.36
CA ILE A 681 -11.67 -3.37 -8.66
C ILE A 681 -12.41 -2.95 -7.40
N HIS A 682 -12.27 -3.67 -6.28
CA HIS A 682 -12.90 -3.33 -5.00
C HIS A 682 -12.51 -1.91 -4.54
N LYS A 683 -11.23 -1.51 -4.64
CA LYS A 683 -10.79 -0.13 -4.31
C LYS A 683 -11.37 0.94 -5.23
N LEU A 684 -11.85 0.57 -6.42
CA LEU A 684 -12.50 1.47 -7.36
C LEU A 684 -14.01 1.51 -7.14
N THR A 685 -14.62 0.37 -6.84
CA THR A 685 -16.08 0.21 -6.69
C THR A 685 -16.59 0.57 -5.29
N ALA A 686 -15.74 0.50 -4.26
CA ALA A 686 -16.07 0.96 -2.93
C ALA A 686 -16.49 2.45 -2.93
N LYS A 687 -17.66 2.72 -2.33
CA LYS A 687 -18.13 4.08 -2.06
C LYS A 687 -17.14 4.73 -1.08
N SER A 688 -16.39 5.72 -1.57
CA SER A 688 -15.36 6.47 -0.84
C SER A 688 -15.95 7.72 -0.20
#